data_AF-A0A1V0RMF2-F1
#
_entry.id   AF-A0A1V0RMF2-F1
#
_cell.length_a   1.000
_cell.length_b   1.000
_cell.length_c   1.000
_cell.angle_alpha   90.00
_cell.angle_beta   90.00
_cell.angle_gamma   90.00
#
_symmetry.space_group_name_H-M   'P 1'
#
loop_
_entity.id
_entity.type
_entity.pdbx_description
1 polymer ?
#
loop_
_entity_poly.entity_id
_entity_poly.type
_entity_poly.pdbx_seq_one_letter_code
_entity_poly.pdbx_strand_id
1 'polypeptide(L)'
;MNLRNTFGWLRANAFRVLNALLSHLPARKFSSFGLAPGQIGAIFIINLERQPLRLHRTLRELNRFRTESGISLVSITKTQPAVDARDGRNVASTADVDPEYLLGDQLYVQPNELLEHFFGVNEPVTMTRQEVAVARSHIEVWKAVATGETEHVLILEDDIWFRPGARALIDRAWIAAQSRFPDSKGPDLLYFSYQNADGTAERRDVCRNLFRPGRGLWFLSGYVLSREGAQKLLLAMPVKGPVDMWMNRRFDELRTLALSSPAILQRRDGGSDNSYSVIPYLARAGVIDADEVAPPPRVAAGPLLVWCSGEAKESVAMALSMLGLRVRVFDLGDAMIGVDDLSAILADFDALVAPKIESQLLVKLAEDTKLKFLIDRSDRRPFDISGVARSNVAEFCDGGTDSARWAILCDFLGLPQPIAAYPDARPFEWRLFRDDRDHKIYSRKSVEWLAPLSDSSAWALRPASGWPSEPDPMSSALTEIYPLVDSSIGQDLSDFSPLDETFPGNLASFEHQCVEQELGAATLTLRACPNPKLTRPYRSGALVSYASHQHGRFEADIKAARGGGLVTGFFLHRAGPRQEIDFEITGNDTTSVLLNVFFNPGDAGTNAAYGYRGSPCRIPLGFDASNDFHRYSIEWRPDSITWAVDGRIIHRRGSWDPTPVPHLPMKLHFNLWASRSQEFAGQLEPACLPAVAQIRSIRISR
;
A
#
# COMPACT_ATOMS: atom_id res chain seq x y z
N MET A 1 17.33 -2.61 -4.03
CA MET A 1 18.07 -2.74 -2.74
C MET A 1 18.98 -1.52 -2.51
N ASN A 2 18.62 -0.59 -1.62
CA ASN A 2 19.26 0.73 -1.50
C ASN A 2 20.17 0.79 -0.25
N LEU A 3 21.47 1.04 -0.42
CA LEU A 3 22.49 1.22 0.64
C LEU A 3 22.22 2.42 1.60
N ARG A 4 21.01 2.98 1.58
CA ARG A 4 20.56 4.04 2.50
C ARG A 4 20.04 3.52 3.85
N ASN A 5 19.71 2.23 3.99
CA ASN A 5 19.08 1.70 5.21
C ASN A 5 20.05 1.26 6.32
N THR A 6 21.31 0.95 6.04
CA THR A 6 22.27 0.50 7.07
C THR A 6 22.71 1.61 8.05
N PHE A 7 22.53 2.89 7.70
CA PHE A 7 22.85 4.03 8.56
C PHE A 7 21.65 4.86 9.03
N GLY A 8 20.41 4.44 8.70
CA GLY A 8 19.18 5.20 9.02
C GLY A 8 18.99 5.41 10.52
N TRP A 9 19.18 4.35 11.32
CA TRP A 9 19.04 4.40 12.78
C TRP A 9 20.11 5.29 13.44
N LEU A 10 21.37 5.18 13.00
CA LEU A 10 22.47 6.02 13.48
C LEU A 10 22.23 7.50 13.16
N ARG A 11 21.76 7.81 11.94
CA ARG A 11 21.41 9.18 11.54
C ARG A 11 20.22 9.73 12.32
N ALA A 12 19.19 8.91 12.57
CA ALA A 12 18.04 9.30 13.37
C ALA A 12 18.43 9.59 14.83
N ASN A 13 19.28 8.76 15.43
CA ASN A 13 19.77 9.00 16.79
C ASN A 13 20.69 10.22 16.87
N ALA A 14 21.61 10.39 15.91
CA ALA A 14 22.45 11.58 15.85
C ALA A 14 21.62 12.86 15.73
N PHE A 15 20.55 12.82 14.92
CA PHE A 15 19.60 13.93 14.79
C PHE A 15 18.84 14.22 16.11
N ARG A 16 18.40 13.18 16.83
CA ARG A 16 17.76 13.34 18.15
C ARG A 16 18.70 13.99 19.16
N VAL A 17 19.94 13.52 19.24
CA VAL A 17 20.96 14.07 20.15
C VAL A 17 21.25 15.53 19.81
N LEU A 18 21.49 15.84 18.53
CA LEU A 18 21.74 17.20 18.08
C LEU A 18 20.57 18.13 18.42
N ASN A 19 19.33 17.73 18.17
CA ASN A 19 18.16 18.54 18.49
C ASN A 19 17.94 18.72 19.99
N ALA A 20 18.22 17.69 20.80
CA ALA A 20 18.19 17.81 22.26
C ALA A 20 19.22 18.87 22.73
N LEU A 21 20.46 18.81 22.24
CA LEU A 21 21.50 19.80 22.56
C LEU A 21 21.10 21.22 22.14
N LEU A 22 20.53 21.38 20.93
CA LEU A 22 20.06 22.67 20.45
C LEU A 22 18.93 23.28 21.29
N SER A 23 18.15 22.44 22.01
CA SER A 23 17.08 22.90 22.90
C SER A 23 17.59 23.52 24.21
N HIS A 24 18.86 23.28 24.56
CA HIS A 24 19.51 23.89 25.73
C HIS A 24 20.22 25.21 25.43
N LEU A 25 20.30 25.62 24.16
CA LEU A 25 20.86 26.93 23.80
C LEU A 25 19.90 28.06 24.18
N PRO A 26 20.42 29.25 24.55
CA PRO A 26 19.58 30.39 24.90
C PRO A 26 18.66 30.77 23.75
N ALA A 27 17.40 31.10 24.11
CA ALA A 27 16.36 31.38 23.13
C ALA A 27 16.73 32.59 22.27
N ARG A 28 16.55 32.46 20.95
CA ARG A 28 16.90 33.50 19.98
C ARG A 28 15.66 34.31 19.58
N LYS A 29 15.83 35.60 19.29
CA LYS A 29 14.73 36.50 18.92
C LYS A 29 14.51 36.58 17.41
N PHE A 30 13.26 36.48 16.98
CA PHE A 30 12.82 36.87 15.64
C PHE A 30 12.31 38.31 15.66
N SER A 31 12.64 39.10 14.65
CA SER A 31 11.98 40.39 14.39
C SER A 31 10.72 40.23 13.54
N SER A 32 10.59 39.12 12.82
CA SER A 32 9.41 38.85 11.97
C SER A 32 8.15 38.41 12.72
N PHE A 33 8.27 37.98 13.99
CA PHE A 33 7.14 37.47 14.79
C PHE A 33 6.82 38.41 15.94
N GLY A 34 5.53 38.60 16.19
CA GLY A 34 5.02 39.39 17.31
C GLY A 34 3.66 39.98 17.02
N LEU A 35 3.16 40.79 17.96
CA LEU A 35 1.81 41.37 17.91
C LEU A 35 1.79 42.75 17.24
N ALA A 36 2.93 43.28 16.81
CA ALA A 36 2.98 44.56 16.13
C ALA A 36 2.42 44.45 14.70
N PRO A 37 1.84 45.53 14.14
CA PRO A 37 1.42 45.56 12.74
C PRO A 37 2.57 45.16 11.80
N GLY A 38 2.28 44.32 10.80
CA GLY A 38 3.29 43.82 9.83
C GLY A 38 4.14 42.63 10.33
N GLN A 39 3.91 42.13 11.55
CA GLN A 39 4.54 40.89 12.02
C GLN A 39 3.63 39.68 11.79
N ILE A 40 4.24 38.49 11.82
CA ILE A 40 3.53 37.21 11.88
C ILE A 40 3.00 37.05 13.31
N GLY A 41 1.68 37.18 13.46
CA GLY A 41 1.04 37.36 14.77
C GLY A 41 0.57 36.08 15.45
N ALA A 42 0.49 34.97 14.71
CA ALA A 42 0.08 33.68 15.25
C ALA A 42 0.78 32.53 14.52
N ILE A 43 0.82 31.38 15.20
CA ILE A 43 1.32 30.12 14.65
C ILE A 43 0.22 29.06 14.81
N PHE A 44 -0.12 28.34 13.76
CA PHE A 44 -1.06 27.22 13.80
C PHE A 44 -0.27 25.94 13.59
N ILE A 45 -0.45 24.94 14.47
CA ILE A 45 0.12 23.61 14.29
C ILE A 45 -1.02 22.66 13.95
N ILE A 46 -1.00 22.10 12.74
CA ILE A 46 -1.85 20.99 12.32
C ILE A 46 -1.32 19.74 13.01
N ASN A 47 -2.11 19.16 13.90
CA ASN A 47 -1.72 17.97 14.65
C ASN A 47 -2.88 17.00 14.79
N LEU A 48 -2.58 15.72 14.59
CA LEU A 48 -3.52 14.64 14.89
C LEU A 48 -3.61 14.46 16.41
N GLU A 49 -4.81 14.46 16.97
CA GLU A 49 -5.04 14.36 18.43
C GLU A 49 -4.39 13.11 19.03
N ARG A 50 -4.39 12.00 18.29
CA ARG A 50 -3.74 10.73 18.68
C ARG A 50 -2.20 10.78 18.65
N GLN A 51 -1.59 11.87 18.21
CA GLN A 51 -0.14 12.06 18.10
C GLN A 51 0.38 13.17 19.06
N PRO A 52 0.09 13.13 20.37
CA PRO A 52 0.47 14.20 21.30
C PRO A 52 1.99 14.37 21.44
N LEU A 53 2.76 13.30 21.21
CA LEU A 53 4.22 13.33 21.24
C LEU A 53 4.81 14.14 20.09
N ARG A 54 4.17 14.18 18.91
CA ARG A 54 4.60 15.02 17.77
C ARG A 54 4.40 16.49 18.09
N LEU A 55 3.22 16.84 18.58
CA LEU A 55 2.92 18.20 19.07
C LEU A 55 3.93 18.65 20.12
N HIS A 56 4.24 17.83 21.12
CA HIS A 56 5.20 18.18 22.16
C HIS A 56 6.61 18.47 21.59
N ARG A 57 7.06 17.72 20.59
CA ARG A 57 8.35 17.95 19.92
C ARG A 57 8.35 19.27 19.15
N THR A 58 7.28 19.57 18.45
CA THR A 58 7.13 20.82 17.67
C THR A 58 7.03 22.04 18.58
N LEU A 59 6.30 21.95 19.70
CA LEU A 59 6.27 23.00 20.72
C LEU A 59 7.64 23.22 21.37
N ARG A 60 8.41 22.15 21.63
CA ARG A 60 9.78 22.27 22.15
C ARG A 60 10.69 22.98 21.15
N GLU A 61 10.52 22.70 19.87
CA GLU A 61 11.25 23.36 18.79
C GLU A 61 10.93 24.86 18.73
N LEU A 62 9.65 25.24 18.78
CA LEU A 62 9.23 26.65 18.83
C LEU A 62 9.72 27.37 20.09
N ASN A 63 9.81 26.67 21.23
CA ASN A 63 10.29 27.24 22.47
C ASN A 63 11.78 27.66 22.43
N ARG A 64 12.54 27.27 21.40
CA ARG A 64 13.90 27.77 21.14
C ARG A 64 13.94 29.24 20.73
N PHE A 65 12.78 29.83 20.45
CA PHE A 65 12.67 31.17 19.89
C PHE A 65 11.73 32.07 20.69
N ARG A 66 11.97 33.37 20.58
CA ARG A 66 11.14 34.45 21.13
C ARG A 66 10.82 35.46 20.04
N THR A 67 9.76 36.23 20.22
CA THR A 67 9.51 37.47 19.46
C THR A 67 10.56 38.53 19.82
N GLU A 68 10.56 39.63 19.08
CA GLU A 68 11.43 40.79 19.38
C GLU A 68 11.19 41.33 20.79
N SER A 69 9.92 41.39 21.19
CA SER A 69 9.45 41.77 22.53
C SER A 69 9.73 40.74 23.62
N GLY A 70 10.34 39.59 23.28
CA GLY A 70 10.72 38.56 24.26
C GLY A 70 9.61 37.56 24.60
N ILE A 71 8.47 37.61 23.93
CA ILE A 71 7.35 36.68 24.10
C ILE A 71 7.72 35.32 23.48
N SER A 72 7.29 34.21 24.07
CA SER A 72 7.55 32.88 23.49
C SER A 72 6.76 32.68 22.19
N LEU A 73 7.36 32.05 21.18
CA LEU A 73 6.58 31.65 20.01
C LEU A 73 5.46 30.68 20.39
N VAL A 74 5.67 29.87 21.43
CA VAL A 74 4.65 28.96 21.98
C VAL A 74 3.40 29.72 22.45
N SER A 75 3.53 30.92 23.02
CA SER A 75 2.35 31.66 23.52
C SER A 75 1.52 32.31 22.43
N ILE A 76 2.04 32.41 21.21
CA ILE A 76 1.25 32.82 20.02
C ILE A 76 0.88 31.61 19.14
N THR A 77 1.09 30.39 19.65
CA THR A 77 0.78 29.15 18.95
C THR A 77 -0.61 28.63 19.34
N LYS A 78 -1.38 28.20 18.34
CA LYS A 78 -2.65 27.49 18.51
C LYS A 78 -2.54 26.12 17.84
N THR A 79 -3.07 25.10 18.49
CA THR A 79 -3.20 23.77 17.87
C THR A 79 -4.46 23.76 17.03
N GLN A 80 -4.35 23.31 15.78
CA GLN A 80 -5.47 22.97 14.93
C GLN A 80 -5.59 21.44 14.88
N PRO A 81 -6.74 20.86 15.26
CA PRO A 81 -6.99 19.44 15.05
C PRO A 81 -6.90 19.08 13.57
N ALA A 82 -6.02 18.14 13.25
CA ALA A 82 -5.94 17.55 11.92
C ALA A 82 -7.05 16.51 11.74
N VAL A 83 -7.54 16.39 10.52
CA VAL A 83 -8.47 15.33 10.13
C VAL A 83 -7.74 13.98 10.16
N ASP A 84 -8.36 12.99 10.81
CA ASP A 84 -7.82 11.63 10.88
C ASP A 84 -8.29 10.80 9.69
N ALA A 85 -7.33 10.30 8.89
CA ALA A 85 -7.60 9.40 7.77
C ALA A 85 -8.29 8.08 8.17
N ARG A 86 -8.21 7.70 9.46
CA ARG A 86 -8.89 6.52 10.02
C ARG A 86 -10.39 6.74 10.19
N ASP A 87 -10.85 7.98 10.28
CA ASP A 87 -12.29 8.27 10.39
C ASP A 87 -12.89 8.41 8.99
N GLY A 88 -13.47 7.30 8.50
CA GLY A 88 -14.13 7.22 7.19
C GLY A 88 -15.16 8.32 6.93
N ARG A 89 -15.84 8.84 7.96
CA ARG A 89 -16.81 9.94 7.81
C ARG A 89 -16.12 11.26 7.52
N ASN A 90 -14.96 11.48 8.12
CA ASN A 90 -14.16 12.67 7.89
C ASN A 90 -13.37 12.62 6.57
N VAL A 91 -13.22 11.46 5.94
CA VAL A 91 -12.58 11.36 4.61
C VAL A 91 -13.55 10.99 3.49
N ALA A 92 -14.84 10.91 3.79
CA ALA A 92 -15.87 10.77 2.77
C ALA A 92 -15.88 12.01 1.86
N SER A 93 -16.33 11.83 0.61
CA SER A 93 -16.46 12.93 -0.35
C SER A 93 -17.21 14.11 0.28
N THR A 94 -16.56 15.26 0.34
CA THR A 94 -17.13 16.52 0.84
C THR A 94 -17.18 17.53 -0.29
N ALA A 95 -17.97 18.59 -0.16
CA ALA A 95 -17.93 19.70 -1.12
C ALA A 95 -16.59 20.45 -1.13
N ASP A 96 -15.74 20.26 -0.11
CA ASP A 96 -14.48 20.98 0.07
C ASP A 96 -13.31 20.36 -0.71
N VAL A 97 -13.36 19.04 -0.97
CA VAL A 97 -12.28 18.27 -1.60
C VAL A 97 -12.85 17.36 -2.69
N ASP A 98 -12.32 17.50 -3.90
CA ASP A 98 -12.53 16.57 -5.01
C ASP A 98 -11.37 15.56 -5.03
N PRO A 99 -11.60 14.29 -4.65
CA PRO A 99 -10.55 13.28 -4.56
C PRO A 99 -10.07 12.80 -5.93
N GLU A 100 -10.80 13.09 -7.01
CA GLU A 100 -10.44 12.69 -8.36
C GLU A 100 -9.61 13.77 -9.04
N TYR A 101 -8.43 13.41 -9.52
CA TYR A 101 -7.57 14.30 -10.29
C TYR A 101 -6.98 13.58 -11.50
N LEU A 102 -6.36 14.34 -12.39
CA LEU A 102 -5.77 13.78 -13.60
C LEU A 102 -4.26 13.66 -13.44
N LEU A 103 -3.65 12.65 -14.04
CA LEU A 103 -2.19 12.51 -14.02
C LEU A 103 -1.48 13.74 -14.62
N GLY A 104 -2.13 14.46 -15.54
CA GLY A 104 -1.68 15.75 -16.05
C GLY A 104 -1.51 16.83 -14.97
N ASP A 105 -2.25 16.77 -13.86
CA ASP A 105 -2.06 17.68 -12.73
C ASP A 105 -0.77 17.38 -11.96
N GLN A 106 -0.42 16.10 -11.81
CA GLN A 106 0.88 15.69 -11.27
C GLN A 106 2.01 16.17 -12.19
N LEU A 107 1.88 15.93 -13.50
CA LEU A 107 2.87 16.30 -14.51
C LEU A 107 3.03 17.80 -14.67
N TYR A 108 1.98 18.58 -14.40
CA TYR A 108 2.10 20.03 -14.33
C TYR A 108 3.10 20.46 -13.25
N VAL A 109 3.06 19.83 -12.07
CA VAL A 109 3.96 20.16 -10.95
C VAL A 109 5.34 19.57 -11.16
N GLN A 110 5.43 18.30 -11.53
CA GLN A 110 6.68 17.59 -11.79
C GLN A 110 6.60 16.86 -13.13
N PRO A 111 6.97 17.53 -14.23
CA PRO A 111 7.09 16.89 -15.54
C PRO A 111 7.99 15.65 -15.47
N ASN A 112 7.56 14.57 -16.10
CA ASN A 112 8.30 13.32 -16.13
C ASN A 112 8.05 12.61 -17.46
N GLU A 113 9.07 12.58 -18.32
CA GLU A 113 8.97 12.02 -19.67
C GLU A 113 8.59 10.53 -19.67
N LEU A 114 9.03 9.74 -18.68
CA LEU A 114 8.69 8.32 -18.57
C LEU A 114 7.20 8.16 -18.24
N LEU A 115 6.71 8.94 -17.28
CA LEU A 115 5.31 8.88 -16.88
C LEU A 115 4.39 9.33 -18.03
N GLU A 116 4.75 10.40 -18.74
CA GLU A 116 4.05 10.89 -19.94
C GLU A 116 4.09 9.91 -21.11
N HIS A 117 5.14 9.09 -21.19
CA HIS A 117 5.26 8.09 -22.24
C HIS A 117 4.24 6.96 -22.09
N PHE A 118 4.00 6.49 -20.85
CA PHE A 118 3.13 5.34 -20.59
C PHE A 118 1.68 5.74 -20.28
N PHE A 119 1.44 6.95 -19.78
CA PHE A 119 0.12 7.37 -19.34
C PHE A 119 -0.29 8.71 -19.94
N GLY A 120 -1.54 8.80 -20.37
CA GLY A 120 -2.11 10.04 -20.86
C GLY A 120 -2.31 11.07 -19.75
N VAL A 121 -2.24 12.35 -20.11
CA VAL A 121 -2.51 13.46 -19.17
C VAL A 121 -3.93 13.45 -18.58
N ASN A 122 -4.86 12.75 -19.23
CA ASN A 122 -6.25 12.60 -18.79
C ASN A 122 -6.50 11.31 -17.99
N GLU A 123 -5.45 10.55 -17.66
CA GLU A 123 -5.56 9.35 -16.83
C GLU A 123 -6.09 9.74 -15.43
N PRO A 124 -7.24 9.19 -14.99
CA PRO A 124 -7.80 9.50 -13.69
C PRO A 124 -6.97 8.86 -12.57
N VAL A 125 -6.80 9.61 -11.48
CA VAL A 125 -6.16 9.16 -10.25
C VAL A 125 -7.02 9.57 -9.06
N THR A 126 -7.31 8.61 -8.19
CA THR A 126 -8.06 8.84 -6.96
C THR A 126 -7.11 9.03 -5.79
N MET A 127 -7.29 10.11 -5.04
CA MET A 127 -6.56 10.37 -3.79
C MET A 127 -6.74 9.24 -2.77
N THR A 128 -5.69 8.98 -2.01
CA THR A 128 -5.79 8.15 -0.80
C THR A 128 -6.57 8.86 0.30
N ARG A 129 -7.12 8.11 1.26
CA ARG A 129 -7.76 8.69 2.47
C ARG A 129 -6.82 9.66 3.20
N GLN A 130 -5.52 9.38 3.20
CA GLN A 130 -4.49 10.21 3.82
C GLN A 130 -4.34 11.54 3.10
N GLU A 131 -4.27 11.56 1.77
CA GLU A 131 -4.21 12.80 0.99
C GLU A 131 -5.47 13.66 1.22
N VAL A 132 -6.66 13.03 1.28
CA VAL A 132 -7.92 13.74 1.56
C VAL A 132 -7.88 14.35 2.97
N ALA A 133 -7.44 13.58 3.96
CA ALA A 133 -7.30 14.05 5.34
C ALA A 133 -6.32 15.22 5.46
N VAL A 134 -5.18 15.16 4.77
CA VAL A 134 -4.20 16.27 4.73
C VAL A 134 -4.82 17.52 4.10
N ALA A 135 -5.50 17.39 2.95
CA ALA A 135 -6.17 18.51 2.30
C ALA A 135 -7.22 19.17 3.20
N ARG A 136 -8.11 18.37 3.82
CA ARG A 136 -9.11 18.89 4.76
C ARG A 136 -8.48 19.57 5.97
N SER A 137 -7.40 19.02 6.51
CA SER A 137 -6.69 19.62 7.66
C SER A 137 -6.18 21.02 7.34
N HIS A 138 -5.65 21.24 6.13
CA HIS A 138 -5.25 22.58 5.68
C HIS A 138 -6.44 23.49 5.45
N ILE A 139 -7.53 23.01 4.84
CA ILE A 139 -8.75 23.79 4.62
C ILE A 139 -9.32 24.30 5.94
N GLU A 140 -9.36 23.48 6.99
CA GLU A 140 -9.83 23.91 8.31
C GLU A 140 -8.95 25.01 8.92
N VAL A 141 -7.63 24.93 8.73
CA VAL A 141 -6.75 26.05 9.09
C VAL A 141 -7.05 27.29 8.26
N TRP A 142 -7.28 27.16 6.94
CA TRP A 142 -7.59 28.32 6.09
C TRP A 142 -8.89 29.00 6.53
N LYS A 143 -9.94 28.24 6.87
CA LYS A 143 -11.19 28.76 7.45
C LYS A 143 -10.91 29.55 8.75
N ALA A 144 -10.06 29.01 9.62
CA ALA A 144 -9.69 29.67 10.87
C ALA A 144 -8.83 30.94 10.66
N VAL A 145 -7.95 30.96 9.67
CA VAL A 145 -7.16 32.15 9.30
C VAL A 145 -8.05 33.22 8.67
N ALA A 146 -8.94 32.84 7.74
CA ALA A 146 -9.83 33.74 7.03
C ALA A 146 -10.82 34.47 7.95
N THR A 147 -11.26 33.81 9.02
CA THR A 147 -12.19 34.35 10.03
C THR A 147 -11.48 34.99 11.24
N GLY A 148 -10.16 34.82 11.35
CA GLY A 148 -9.36 35.34 12.45
C GLY A 148 -9.05 36.83 12.37
N GLU A 149 -8.52 37.37 13.48
CA GLU A 149 -8.10 38.78 13.60
C GLU A 149 -6.66 39.02 13.14
N THR A 150 -5.84 37.96 13.10
CA THR A 150 -4.42 38.05 12.76
C THR A 150 -4.23 38.14 11.25
N GLU A 151 -3.50 39.15 10.79
CA GLU A 151 -3.29 39.38 9.35
C GLU A 151 -2.41 38.31 8.69
N HIS A 152 -1.32 37.89 9.33
CA HIS A 152 -0.41 36.86 8.83
C HIS A 152 -0.18 35.79 9.89
N VAL A 153 -0.39 34.54 9.49
CA VAL A 153 -0.29 33.37 10.36
C VAL A 153 0.72 32.39 9.76
N LEU A 154 1.65 31.89 10.57
CA LEU A 154 2.49 30.76 10.19
C LEU A 154 1.73 29.46 10.44
N ILE A 155 1.55 28.65 9.40
CA ILE A 155 0.95 27.32 9.48
C ILE A 155 2.07 26.28 9.44
N LEU A 156 2.04 25.33 10.36
CA LEU A 156 3.02 24.26 10.51
C LEU A 156 2.34 22.89 10.61
N GLU A 157 2.97 21.87 10.05
CA GLU A 157 2.69 20.47 10.40
C GLU A 157 3.40 20.09 11.71
N ASP A 158 3.00 18.96 12.31
CA ASP A 158 3.49 18.50 13.62
C ASP A 158 4.85 17.76 13.60
N ASP A 159 5.49 17.67 12.44
CA ASP A 159 6.72 16.91 12.22
C ASP A 159 7.87 17.77 11.67
N ILE A 160 7.90 19.06 12.03
CA ILE A 160 8.88 20.02 11.52
C ILE A 160 10.11 20.21 12.43
N TRP A 161 11.15 20.82 11.88
CA TRP A 161 12.25 21.44 12.62
C TRP A 161 12.88 22.61 11.85
N PHE A 162 13.51 23.55 12.57
CA PHE A 162 14.19 24.71 11.99
C PHE A 162 15.67 24.38 11.78
N ARG A 163 16.13 24.50 10.52
CA ARG A 163 17.54 24.28 10.19
C ARG A 163 18.45 25.34 10.85
N PRO A 164 19.75 25.06 10.99
CA PRO A 164 20.72 26.10 11.34
C PRO A 164 20.64 27.30 10.38
N GLY A 165 20.55 28.50 10.95
CA GLY A 165 20.43 29.75 10.19
C GLY A 165 19.00 30.15 9.79
N ALA A 166 17.99 29.29 10.03
CA ALA A 166 16.59 29.56 9.70
C ALA A 166 16.10 30.92 10.18
N ARG A 167 16.40 31.26 11.43
CA ARG A 167 16.01 32.55 12.05
C ARG A 167 16.42 33.76 11.21
N ALA A 168 17.72 33.85 10.92
CA ALA A 168 18.27 35.00 10.20
C ALA A 168 17.77 35.06 8.74
N LEU A 169 17.51 33.90 8.12
CA LEU A 169 16.93 33.84 6.78
C LEU A 169 15.48 34.33 6.78
N ILE A 170 14.65 33.82 7.71
CA ILE A 170 13.23 34.21 7.84
C ILE A 170 13.11 35.71 8.12
N ASP A 171 13.87 36.28 9.07
CA ASP A 171 13.79 37.72 9.38
C ASP A 171 14.10 38.58 8.15
N ARG A 172 15.20 38.28 7.43
CA ARG A 172 15.58 39.02 6.21
C ARG A 172 14.58 38.85 5.08
N ALA A 173 14.05 37.63 4.91
CA ALA A 173 13.09 37.34 3.87
C ALA A 173 11.73 37.98 4.15
N TRP A 174 11.28 38.01 5.41
CA TRP A 174 10.03 38.64 5.80
C TRP A 174 10.04 40.15 5.53
N ILE A 175 11.13 40.83 5.90
CA ILE A 175 11.33 42.25 5.58
C ILE A 175 11.30 42.46 4.06
N ALA A 176 12.05 41.66 3.31
CA ALA A 176 12.09 41.77 1.85
C ALA A 176 10.74 41.49 1.18
N ALA A 177 9.94 40.58 1.74
CA ALA A 177 8.62 40.25 1.23
C ALA A 177 7.63 41.41 1.46
N GLN A 178 7.62 42.00 2.66
CA GLN A 178 6.77 43.15 2.96
C GLN A 178 7.09 44.36 2.08
N SER A 179 8.38 44.70 1.92
CA SER A 179 8.80 45.83 1.07
C SER A 179 8.39 45.70 -0.39
N ARG A 180 8.07 44.48 -0.86
CA ARG A 180 7.67 44.24 -2.25
C ARG A 180 6.20 44.54 -2.52
N PHE A 181 5.40 44.59 -1.45
CA PHE A 181 3.95 44.71 -1.51
C PHE A 181 3.45 45.88 -0.63
N PRO A 182 3.96 47.11 -0.77
CA PRO A 182 3.73 48.21 0.18
C PRO A 182 2.27 48.69 0.24
N ASP A 183 1.56 48.67 -0.89
CA ASP A 183 0.14 49.09 -1.00
C ASP A 183 -0.82 48.07 -0.39
N SER A 184 -0.27 47.01 0.18
CA SER A 184 -1.00 45.86 0.66
C SER A 184 -0.30 45.34 1.91
N LYS A 185 -0.95 44.51 2.72
CA LYS A 185 -0.41 44.22 4.06
C LYS A 185 0.79 43.25 4.08
N GLY A 186 1.30 42.82 2.92
CA GLY A 186 2.36 41.81 2.81
C GLY A 186 2.05 40.76 1.72
N PRO A 187 2.79 39.65 1.66
CA PRO A 187 2.49 38.55 0.73
C PRO A 187 1.21 37.80 1.13
N ASP A 188 0.48 37.25 0.16
CA ASP A 188 -0.65 36.36 0.44
C ASP A 188 -0.17 35.02 1.00
N LEU A 189 0.95 34.53 0.46
CA LEU A 189 1.52 33.22 0.74
C LEU A 189 3.04 33.30 0.70
N LEU A 190 3.71 32.83 1.76
CA LEU A 190 5.16 32.75 1.83
C LEU A 190 5.62 31.39 2.35
N TYR A 191 6.21 30.57 1.47
CA TYR A 191 6.72 29.24 1.83
C TYR A 191 8.00 29.31 2.65
N PHE A 192 8.00 28.65 3.81
CA PHE A 192 9.19 28.42 4.66
C PHE A 192 9.74 27.00 4.54
N SER A 193 8.90 26.03 4.16
CA SER A 193 9.20 24.62 3.92
C SER A 193 8.66 24.22 2.56
N TYR A 194 9.48 23.56 1.74
CA TYR A 194 9.08 22.95 0.47
C TYR A 194 10.17 21.96 0.03
N GLN A 195 9.81 21.06 -0.88
CA GLN A 195 10.73 20.29 -1.70
C GLN A 195 10.53 20.67 -3.17
N ASN A 196 11.62 20.87 -3.91
CA ASN A 196 11.51 21.12 -5.34
C ASN A 196 11.25 19.82 -6.10
N ALA A 197 10.49 19.89 -7.18
CA ALA A 197 10.31 18.83 -8.17
C ALA A 197 11.60 18.55 -8.97
N ASP A 198 12.64 18.04 -8.31
CA ASP A 198 13.88 17.47 -8.89
C ASP A 198 14.42 18.14 -10.18
N GLY A 199 14.56 19.47 -10.17
CA GLY A 199 15.12 20.25 -11.27
C GLY A 199 14.13 20.77 -12.31
N THR A 200 12.87 20.33 -12.27
CA THR A 200 11.79 20.83 -13.15
C THR A 200 10.98 21.98 -12.54
N ALA A 201 11.32 22.39 -11.32
CA ALA A 201 10.64 23.50 -10.64
C ALA A 201 10.88 24.84 -11.34
N GLU A 202 9.82 25.56 -11.66
CA GLU A 202 9.89 26.88 -12.24
C GLU A 202 9.93 27.93 -11.13
N ARG A 203 10.98 28.75 -11.12
CA ARG A 203 11.13 29.82 -10.15
C ARG A 203 11.78 31.05 -10.78
N ARG A 204 11.34 32.22 -10.33
CA ARG A 204 11.93 33.52 -10.67
C ARG A 204 12.51 34.14 -9.41
N ASP A 205 13.84 34.19 -9.32
CA ASP A 205 14.52 34.82 -8.19
C ASP A 205 14.13 36.30 -8.10
N VAL A 206 13.74 36.73 -6.90
CA VAL A 206 13.33 38.11 -6.61
C VAL A 206 14.47 38.85 -5.92
N CYS A 207 15.11 38.19 -4.96
CA CYS A 207 16.31 38.68 -4.29
C CYS A 207 17.08 37.50 -3.69
N ARG A 208 18.24 37.76 -3.05
CA ARG A 208 19.07 36.72 -2.42
C ARG A 208 18.31 35.81 -1.45
N ASN A 209 17.22 36.29 -0.83
CA ASN A 209 16.48 35.53 0.17
C ASN A 209 15.15 34.96 -0.35
N LEU A 210 14.65 35.39 -1.51
CA LEU A 210 13.29 35.12 -1.99
C LEU A 210 13.22 34.83 -3.48
N PHE A 211 12.29 33.96 -3.86
CA PHE A 211 11.87 33.77 -5.25
C PHE A 211 10.35 33.73 -5.35
N ARG A 212 9.82 33.93 -6.57
CA ARG A 212 8.43 33.67 -6.92
C ARG A 212 8.33 32.29 -7.60
N PRO A 213 7.57 31.35 -7.04
CA PRO A 213 7.35 30.06 -7.69
C PRO A 213 6.38 30.21 -8.88
N GLY A 214 6.66 29.51 -9.98
CA GLY A 214 5.71 29.27 -11.07
C GLY A 214 5.01 27.92 -10.88
N ARG A 215 5.79 26.84 -10.65
CA ARG A 215 5.31 25.49 -10.30
C ARG A 215 6.46 24.63 -9.75
N GLY A 216 6.15 23.43 -9.28
CA GLY A 216 7.13 22.43 -8.84
C GLY A 216 7.56 22.54 -7.39
N LEU A 217 6.69 23.06 -6.52
CA LEU A 217 6.87 23.00 -5.07
C LEU A 217 5.99 21.89 -4.48
N TRP A 218 6.63 20.90 -3.89
CA TRP A 218 6.01 19.87 -3.04
C TRP A 218 6.15 20.24 -1.57
N PHE A 219 5.34 19.58 -0.73
CA PHE A 219 5.26 19.79 0.71
C PHE A 219 4.64 21.12 1.13
N LEU A 220 3.73 21.03 2.09
CA LEU A 220 3.01 22.17 2.65
C LEU A 220 3.22 22.29 4.18
N SER A 221 4.35 21.75 4.68
CA SER A 221 4.62 21.61 6.12
C SER A 221 4.90 22.91 6.88
N GLY A 222 5.14 24.02 6.18
CA GLY A 222 5.52 25.28 6.81
C GLY A 222 5.41 26.48 5.89
N TYR A 223 4.40 27.33 6.09
CA TYR A 223 4.15 28.51 5.26
C TYR A 223 3.40 29.60 6.02
N VAL A 224 3.65 30.85 5.66
CA VAL A 224 2.88 32.00 6.15
C VAL A 224 1.73 32.26 5.19
N LEU A 225 0.53 32.41 5.73
CA LEU A 225 -0.69 32.72 4.99
C LEU A 225 -1.28 34.02 5.53
N SER A 226 -1.62 34.94 4.64
CA SER A 226 -2.38 36.14 5.01
C SER A 226 -3.88 35.82 5.11
N ARG A 227 -4.64 36.65 5.82
CA ARG A 227 -6.11 36.52 5.88
C ARG A 227 -6.75 36.63 4.50
N GLU A 228 -6.27 37.55 3.67
CA GLU A 228 -6.71 37.71 2.27
C GLU A 228 -6.34 36.47 1.44
N GLY A 229 -5.13 35.93 1.61
CA GLY A 229 -4.68 34.71 0.96
C GLY A 229 -5.55 33.51 1.32
N ALA A 230 -5.91 33.35 2.60
CA ALA A 230 -6.81 32.31 3.05
C ALA A 230 -8.21 32.43 2.40
N GLN A 231 -8.75 33.65 2.30
CA GLN A 231 -10.04 33.89 1.63
C GLN A 231 -9.97 33.54 0.14
N LYS A 232 -8.89 33.91 -0.57
CA LYS A 232 -8.69 33.54 -1.98
C LYS A 232 -8.62 32.02 -2.17
N LEU A 233 -7.90 31.31 -1.30
CA LEU A 233 -7.85 29.84 -1.35
C LEU A 233 -9.22 29.21 -1.14
N LEU A 234 -10.00 29.70 -0.18
CA LEU A 234 -11.36 29.21 0.09
C LEU A 234 -12.33 29.50 -1.07
N LEU A 235 -12.18 30.65 -1.75
CA LEU A 235 -12.98 30.97 -2.93
C LEU A 235 -12.64 30.11 -4.16
N ALA A 236 -11.42 29.58 -4.21
CA ALA A 236 -10.94 28.73 -5.30
C ALA A 236 -11.29 27.23 -5.12
N MET A 237 -11.93 26.87 -4.01
CA MET A 237 -12.38 25.50 -3.72
C MET A 237 -13.38 24.95 -4.76
N PRO A 238 -13.49 23.62 -4.91
CA PRO A 238 -12.86 22.57 -4.11
C PRO A 238 -11.35 22.41 -4.35
N VAL A 239 -10.64 21.87 -3.35
CA VAL A 239 -9.27 21.37 -3.55
C VAL A 239 -9.36 20.08 -4.36
N LYS A 240 -8.76 20.07 -5.56
CA LYS A 240 -8.76 18.92 -6.46
C LYS A 240 -7.40 18.21 -6.43
N GLY A 241 -7.39 16.94 -6.02
CA GLY A 241 -6.16 16.17 -5.84
C GLY A 241 -5.35 16.56 -4.58
N PRO A 242 -4.13 16.02 -4.41
CA PRO A 242 -3.26 16.36 -3.28
C PRO A 242 -3.09 17.87 -3.10
N VAL A 243 -3.20 18.35 -1.85
CA VAL A 243 -3.28 19.79 -1.58
C VAL A 243 -2.04 20.56 -2.03
N ASP A 244 -0.85 20.00 -1.85
CA ASP A 244 0.39 20.64 -2.30
C ASP A 244 0.50 20.67 -3.83
N MET A 245 0.02 19.63 -4.53
CA MET A 245 -0.15 19.65 -5.98
C MET A 245 -1.10 20.80 -6.40
N TRP A 246 -2.29 20.87 -5.80
CA TRP A 246 -3.30 21.88 -6.12
C TRP A 246 -2.80 23.31 -5.86
N MET A 247 -2.02 23.53 -4.79
CA MET A 247 -1.43 24.84 -4.47
C MET A 247 -0.59 25.42 -5.60
N ASN A 248 0.09 24.59 -6.40
CA ASN A 248 0.90 25.06 -7.53
C ASN A 248 0.06 25.78 -8.60
N ARG A 249 -1.23 25.44 -8.74
CA ARG A 249 -2.17 26.10 -9.66
C ARG A 249 -2.68 27.45 -9.12
N ARG A 250 -2.40 27.78 -7.86
CA ARG A 250 -2.89 29.00 -7.19
C ARG A 250 -1.81 30.08 -7.09
N PHE A 251 -0.57 29.79 -7.48
CA PHE A 251 0.55 30.72 -7.26
C PHE A 251 0.38 32.06 -7.95
N ASP A 252 -0.20 32.10 -9.15
CA ASP A 252 -0.43 33.34 -9.91
C ASP A 252 -1.63 34.15 -9.41
N GLU A 253 -2.60 33.49 -8.77
CA GLU A 253 -3.78 34.12 -8.16
C GLU A 253 -3.45 34.78 -6.81
N LEU A 254 -2.32 34.38 -6.23
CA LEU A 254 -1.82 34.83 -4.93
C LEU A 254 -0.55 35.67 -5.11
N ARG A 255 -0.29 36.59 -4.18
CA ARG A 255 1.03 37.23 -4.05
C ARG A 255 2.04 36.27 -3.41
N THR A 256 2.31 35.16 -4.11
CA THR A 256 3.12 34.05 -3.63
C THR A 256 4.60 34.37 -3.69
N LEU A 257 5.30 34.04 -2.61
CA LEU A 257 6.75 34.03 -2.50
C LEU A 257 7.21 32.74 -1.80
N ALA A 258 8.48 32.42 -1.95
CA ALA A 258 9.13 31.33 -1.22
C ALA A 258 10.55 31.73 -0.81
N LEU A 259 11.02 31.20 0.30
CA LEU A 259 12.41 31.39 0.72
C LEU A 259 13.36 30.76 -0.30
N SER A 260 14.44 31.46 -0.67
CA SER A 260 15.53 30.97 -1.55
C SER A 260 16.09 29.60 -1.18
N SER A 261 15.98 29.21 0.09
CA SER A 261 16.15 27.82 0.54
C SER A 261 15.20 27.54 1.71
N PRO A 262 14.69 26.29 1.86
CA PRO A 262 13.80 25.95 2.96
C PRO A 262 14.46 26.25 4.31
N ALA A 263 13.76 26.96 5.19
CA ALA A 263 14.18 27.27 6.56
C ALA A 263 13.61 26.28 7.58
N ILE A 264 12.47 25.69 7.23
CA ILE A 264 11.78 24.65 7.97
C ILE A 264 11.86 23.39 7.13
N LEU A 265 12.11 22.26 7.78
CA LEU A 265 12.22 20.94 7.14
C LEU A 265 11.38 19.94 7.93
N GLN A 266 10.91 18.90 7.26
CA GLN A 266 10.34 17.75 7.95
C GLN A 266 11.45 16.95 8.67
N ARG A 267 11.07 16.38 9.82
CA ARG A 267 11.92 15.54 10.63
C ARG A 267 12.14 14.20 9.96
N ARG A 268 13.35 13.66 10.12
CA ARG A 268 13.74 12.35 9.55
C ARG A 268 13.75 11.21 10.57
N ASP A 269 13.41 11.50 11.83
CA ASP A 269 13.44 10.56 12.95
C ASP A 269 12.05 10.08 13.38
N GLY A 270 11.02 10.36 12.59
CA GLY A 270 9.66 9.84 12.71
C GLY A 270 9.20 9.16 11.41
N GLY A 271 8.31 8.19 11.51
CA GLY A 271 7.62 7.61 10.34
C GLY A 271 6.47 8.52 9.90
N SER A 272 6.16 8.53 8.60
CA SER A 272 4.94 9.14 8.08
C SER A 272 3.90 8.04 7.87
N ASP A 273 2.66 8.30 8.27
CA ASP A 273 1.52 7.42 7.99
C ASP A 273 0.86 7.77 6.63
N ASN A 274 1.44 8.71 5.86
CA ASN A 274 0.92 9.14 4.58
C ASN A 274 1.10 8.07 3.50
N SER A 275 0.17 8.06 2.56
CA SER A 275 0.20 7.26 1.34
C SER A 275 -0.01 8.21 0.16
N TYR A 276 0.60 7.91 -0.98
CA TYR A 276 0.54 8.76 -2.17
C TYR A 276 -0.10 8.01 -3.32
N SER A 277 -1.18 8.56 -3.87
CA SER A 277 -1.99 7.94 -4.93
C SER A 277 -1.25 7.77 -6.26
N VAL A 278 -0.21 8.58 -6.52
CA VAL A 278 0.58 8.55 -7.75
C VAL A 278 1.65 7.44 -7.79
N ILE A 279 2.04 6.89 -6.63
CA ILE A 279 3.14 5.91 -6.53
C ILE A 279 2.95 4.67 -7.43
N PRO A 280 1.75 4.06 -7.53
CA PRO A 280 1.51 2.95 -8.46
C PRO A 280 1.81 3.31 -9.92
N TYR A 281 1.47 4.53 -10.37
CA TYR A 281 1.74 4.98 -11.74
C TYR A 281 3.24 5.22 -11.97
N LEU A 282 3.94 5.79 -10.99
CA LEU A 282 5.40 5.95 -11.05
C LEU A 282 6.12 4.60 -11.12
N ALA A 283 5.65 3.60 -10.37
CA ALA A 283 6.21 2.24 -10.42
C ALA A 283 5.93 1.58 -11.77
N ARG A 284 4.70 1.73 -12.28
CA ARG A 284 4.29 1.21 -13.59
C ARG A 284 4.99 1.89 -14.76
N ALA A 285 5.37 3.16 -14.63
CA ALA A 285 6.22 3.86 -15.60
C ALA A 285 7.72 3.52 -15.45
N GLY A 286 8.10 2.80 -14.39
CA GLY A 286 9.50 2.48 -14.09
C GLY A 286 10.32 3.69 -13.61
N VAL A 287 9.67 4.75 -13.15
CA VAL A 287 10.31 5.92 -12.51
C VAL A 287 10.88 5.53 -11.15
N ILE A 288 10.16 4.67 -10.43
CA ILE A 288 10.60 4.10 -9.15
C ILE A 288 10.66 2.57 -9.25
N ASP A 289 11.77 2.00 -8.80
CA ASP A 289 11.84 0.59 -8.46
C ASP A 289 11.43 0.45 -6.99
N ALA A 290 10.13 0.27 -6.75
CA ALA A 290 9.63 -0.05 -5.42
C ALA A 290 9.98 -1.52 -5.08
N ASP A 291 11.27 -1.77 -4.81
CA ASP A 291 11.74 -3.04 -4.28
C ASP A 291 11.24 -3.19 -2.83
N GLU A 292 10.48 -4.26 -2.58
CA GLU A 292 10.11 -4.85 -1.28
C GLU A 292 9.90 -3.90 -0.10
N VAL A 293 8.63 -3.57 0.17
CA VAL A 293 8.22 -3.22 1.53
C VAL A 293 8.51 -4.44 2.42
N ALA A 294 9.24 -4.23 3.52
CA ALA A 294 9.48 -5.28 4.49
C ALA A 294 8.12 -5.79 5.04
N PRO A 295 7.97 -7.10 5.29
CA PRO A 295 6.72 -7.58 5.83
C PRO A 295 6.53 -6.97 7.23
N PRO A 296 5.28 -6.71 7.65
CA PRO A 296 5.05 -6.28 9.01
C PRO A 296 5.59 -7.37 9.95
N PRO A 297 6.26 -7.00 11.04
CA PRO A 297 6.74 -7.98 12.01
C PRO A 297 5.53 -8.78 12.52
N ARG A 298 5.74 -10.07 12.77
CA ARG A 298 4.69 -10.90 13.35
C ARG A 298 4.23 -10.30 14.67
N VAL A 299 2.92 -10.20 14.85
CA VAL A 299 2.32 -9.60 16.03
C VAL A 299 2.62 -10.44 17.28
N ALA A 300 3.17 -9.80 18.32
CA ALA A 300 3.40 -10.42 19.62
C ALA A 300 2.21 -10.19 20.57
N ALA A 301 0.99 -10.52 20.14
CA ALA A 301 -0.23 -10.30 20.94
C ALA A 301 -0.62 -11.50 21.83
N GLY A 302 0.07 -12.63 21.71
CA GLY A 302 -0.32 -13.90 22.33
C GLY A 302 -1.46 -14.60 21.56
N PRO A 303 -1.74 -15.89 21.86
CA PRO A 303 -2.82 -16.63 21.22
C PRO A 303 -4.19 -16.03 21.57
N LEU A 304 -5.07 -15.94 20.57
CA LEU A 304 -6.40 -15.34 20.69
C LEU A 304 -7.50 -16.36 20.38
N LEU A 305 -8.49 -16.48 21.27
CA LEU A 305 -9.73 -17.19 21.01
C LEU A 305 -10.87 -16.19 20.85
N VAL A 306 -11.60 -16.27 19.74
CA VAL A 306 -12.74 -15.41 19.45
C VAL A 306 -14.02 -16.22 19.48
N TRP A 307 -14.97 -15.81 20.32
CA TRP A 307 -16.32 -16.36 20.33
C TRP A 307 -17.29 -15.42 19.64
N CYS A 308 -17.76 -15.85 18.47
CA CYS A 308 -18.77 -15.17 17.69
C CYS A 308 -19.51 -16.15 16.78
N SER A 309 -20.67 -15.73 16.30
CA SER A 309 -21.52 -16.49 15.38
C SER A 309 -21.94 -15.64 14.17
N GLY A 310 -22.49 -16.30 13.14
CA GLY A 310 -22.99 -15.62 11.95
C GLY A 310 -21.93 -14.85 11.16
N GLU A 311 -22.33 -13.70 10.61
CA GLU A 311 -21.53 -12.84 9.72
C GLU A 311 -20.30 -12.22 10.42
N ALA A 312 -20.36 -12.06 11.74
CA ALA A 312 -19.25 -11.53 12.55
C ALA A 312 -17.98 -12.40 12.47
N LYS A 313 -18.11 -13.71 12.14
CA LYS A 313 -16.96 -14.60 11.97
C LYS A 313 -16.02 -14.13 10.86
N GLU A 314 -16.58 -13.80 9.69
CA GLU A 314 -15.79 -13.47 8.51
C GLU A 314 -15.14 -12.09 8.63
N SER A 315 -15.89 -11.11 9.13
CA SER A 315 -15.38 -9.74 9.31
C SER A 315 -14.30 -9.67 10.38
N VAL A 316 -14.48 -10.32 11.55
CA VAL A 316 -13.43 -10.41 12.58
C VAL A 316 -12.21 -11.18 12.07
N ALA A 317 -12.40 -12.29 11.35
CA ALA A 317 -11.27 -13.05 10.83
C ALA A 317 -10.45 -12.22 9.83
N MET A 318 -11.11 -11.51 8.91
CA MET A 318 -10.43 -10.58 8.01
C MET A 318 -9.73 -9.45 8.77
N ALA A 319 -10.37 -8.87 9.78
CA ALA A 319 -9.79 -7.77 10.56
C ALA A 319 -8.52 -8.21 11.30
N LEU A 320 -8.53 -9.41 11.91
CA LEU A 320 -7.36 -9.98 12.56
C LEU A 320 -6.24 -10.31 11.55
N SER A 321 -6.59 -10.80 10.36
CA SER A 321 -5.62 -11.02 9.28
C SER A 321 -4.97 -9.72 8.80
N MET A 322 -5.76 -8.64 8.64
CA MET A 322 -5.27 -7.29 8.33
C MET A 322 -4.34 -6.73 9.41
N LEU A 323 -4.49 -7.14 10.67
CA LEU A 323 -3.58 -6.79 11.76
C LEU A 323 -2.30 -7.64 11.79
N GLY A 324 -2.17 -8.63 10.90
CA GLY A 324 -1.00 -9.50 10.81
C GLY A 324 -1.06 -10.72 11.73
N LEU A 325 -2.26 -11.29 11.95
CA LEU A 325 -2.43 -12.56 12.64
C LEU A 325 -2.79 -13.68 11.65
N ARG A 326 -2.33 -14.91 11.88
CA ARG A 326 -2.84 -16.11 11.21
C ARG A 326 -4.12 -16.54 11.88
N VAL A 327 -5.19 -16.66 11.11
CA VAL A 327 -6.55 -16.86 11.64
C VAL A 327 -7.15 -18.14 11.11
N ARG A 328 -7.61 -19.01 12.01
CA ARG A 328 -8.43 -20.18 11.64
C ARG A 328 -9.86 -19.96 12.08
N VAL A 329 -10.80 -20.06 11.14
CA VAL A 329 -12.24 -20.03 11.42
C VAL A 329 -12.80 -21.44 11.47
N PHE A 330 -13.68 -21.70 12.45
CA PHE A 330 -14.35 -22.98 12.64
C PHE A 330 -15.85 -22.90 12.30
N ASP A 331 -16.32 -23.94 11.64
CA ASP A 331 -17.69 -24.13 11.18
C ASP A 331 -18.45 -25.15 12.04
N LEU A 332 -19.77 -25.20 11.87
CA LEU A 332 -20.64 -26.14 12.58
C LEU A 332 -20.31 -27.62 12.30
N GLY A 333 -19.60 -27.93 11.21
CA GLY A 333 -19.19 -29.29 10.87
C GLY A 333 -17.86 -29.75 11.51
N ASP A 334 -17.07 -28.83 12.07
CA ASP A 334 -15.72 -29.17 12.54
C ASP A 334 -15.72 -30.08 13.78
N ALA A 335 -14.67 -30.88 13.93
CA ALA A 335 -14.46 -31.71 15.11
C ALA A 335 -14.21 -30.85 16.36
N MET A 336 -14.54 -31.41 17.53
CA MET A 336 -14.15 -30.82 18.80
C MET A 336 -12.62 -30.88 18.97
N ILE A 337 -12.03 -29.79 19.43
CA ILE A 337 -10.61 -29.68 19.74
C ILE A 337 -10.37 -30.33 21.11
N GLY A 338 -9.60 -31.42 21.10
CA GLY A 338 -9.15 -32.10 22.31
C GLY A 338 -7.98 -31.39 23.00
N VAL A 339 -7.60 -31.91 24.17
CA VAL A 339 -6.52 -31.36 25.01
C VAL A 339 -5.16 -31.35 24.29
N ASP A 340 -4.88 -32.38 23.48
CA ASP A 340 -3.58 -32.54 22.82
C ASP A 340 -3.47 -31.72 21.51
N ASP A 341 -4.59 -31.42 20.86
CA ASP A 341 -4.59 -30.81 19.52
C ASP A 341 -4.42 -29.28 19.55
N LEU A 342 -4.89 -28.62 20.62
CA LEU A 342 -4.90 -27.15 20.68
C LEU A 342 -3.49 -26.55 20.55
N SER A 343 -2.48 -27.16 21.19
CA SER A 343 -1.10 -26.68 21.10
C SER A 343 -0.54 -26.79 19.68
N ALA A 344 -0.96 -27.81 18.90
CA ALA A 344 -0.55 -27.97 17.52
C ALA A 344 -1.21 -26.91 16.62
N ILE A 345 -2.50 -26.67 16.81
CA ILE A 345 -3.23 -25.63 16.07
C ILE A 345 -2.64 -24.24 16.37
N LEU A 346 -2.34 -23.93 17.63
CA LEU A 346 -1.78 -22.62 18.02
C LEU A 346 -0.31 -22.43 17.58
N ALA A 347 0.40 -23.47 17.15
CA ALA A 347 1.68 -23.31 16.47
C ALA A 347 1.49 -22.69 15.06
N ASP A 348 0.43 -23.10 14.38
CA ASP A 348 0.08 -22.67 13.03
C ASP A 348 -0.77 -21.40 12.99
N PHE A 349 -1.60 -21.15 13.99
CA PHE A 349 -2.55 -20.04 14.00
C PHE A 349 -2.42 -19.20 15.26
N ASP A 350 -2.44 -17.88 15.08
CA ASP A 350 -2.33 -16.91 16.18
C ASP A 350 -3.73 -16.60 16.76
N ALA A 351 -4.79 -16.76 15.96
CA ALA A 351 -6.17 -16.58 16.39
C ALA A 351 -7.10 -17.71 15.90
N LEU A 352 -7.98 -18.18 16.80
CA LEU A 352 -9.02 -19.17 16.49
C LEU A 352 -10.39 -18.51 16.64
N VAL A 353 -11.19 -18.53 15.57
CA VAL A 353 -12.51 -17.88 15.51
C VAL A 353 -13.61 -18.94 15.53
N ALA A 354 -14.51 -18.78 16.49
CA ALA A 354 -15.58 -19.72 16.84
C ALA A 354 -15.08 -21.17 17.11
N PRO A 355 -13.97 -21.37 17.83
CA PRO A 355 -13.40 -22.70 18.01
C PRO A 355 -14.32 -23.61 18.82
N LYS A 356 -14.30 -24.90 18.48
CA LYS A 356 -15.07 -25.92 19.17
C LYS A 356 -14.23 -26.58 20.26
N ILE A 357 -14.28 -26.06 21.48
CA ILE A 357 -13.41 -26.50 22.58
C ILE A 357 -14.20 -27.33 23.59
N GLU A 358 -13.65 -28.47 24.00
CA GLU A 358 -14.23 -29.29 25.07
C GLU A 358 -14.32 -28.54 26.41
N SER A 359 -15.40 -28.75 27.17
CA SER A 359 -15.64 -28.03 28.43
C SER A 359 -14.52 -28.18 29.47
N GLN A 360 -13.86 -29.34 29.51
CA GLN A 360 -12.74 -29.57 30.43
C GLN A 360 -11.49 -28.76 30.05
N LEU A 361 -11.26 -28.57 28.74
CA LEU A 361 -10.16 -27.76 28.24
C LEU A 361 -10.43 -26.26 28.47
N LEU A 362 -11.69 -25.82 28.33
CA LEU A 362 -12.08 -24.43 28.62
C LEU A 362 -11.72 -23.99 30.05
N VAL A 363 -11.93 -24.86 31.04
CA VAL A 363 -11.56 -24.56 32.44
C VAL A 363 -10.03 -24.39 32.58
N LYS A 364 -9.24 -25.27 31.96
CA LYS A 364 -7.78 -25.16 31.97
C LYS A 364 -7.27 -23.90 31.26
N LEU A 365 -7.90 -23.55 30.13
CA LEU A 365 -7.54 -22.36 29.36
C LEU A 365 -7.80 -21.07 30.12
N ALA A 366 -8.78 -21.06 31.03
CA ALA A 366 -9.04 -19.89 31.87
C ALA A 366 -7.88 -19.56 32.84
N GLU A 367 -7.03 -20.55 33.15
CA GLU A 367 -5.84 -20.38 33.99
C GLU A 367 -4.62 -19.86 33.19
N ASP A 368 -4.63 -19.95 31.86
CA ASP A 368 -3.51 -19.49 31.02
C ASP A 368 -3.53 -17.97 30.84
N THR A 369 -2.66 -17.29 31.58
CA THR A 369 -2.47 -15.84 31.53
C THR A 369 -1.96 -15.29 30.19
N LYS A 370 -1.51 -16.14 29.25
CA LYS A 370 -1.08 -15.71 27.91
C LYS A 370 -2.22 -15.73 26.90
N LEU A 371 -3.28 -16.47 27.17
CA LEU A 371 -4.41 -16.63 26.25
C LEU A 371 -5.35 -15.44 26.38
N LYS A 372 -5.75 -14.90 25.23
CA LYS A 372 -6.71 -13.80 25.13
C LYS A 372 -8.04 -14.31 24.62
N PHE A 373 -9.13 -13.72 25.12
CA PHE A 373 -10.50 -14.05 24.77
C PHE A 373 -11.22 -12.81 24.25
N LEU A 374 -11.74 -12.90 23.04
CA LEU A 374 -12.60 -11.86 22.45
C LEU A 374 -14.01 -12.44 22.30
N ILE A 375 -15.01 -11.77 22.88
CA ILE A 375 -16.37 -12.31 22.97
C ILE A 375 -17.34 -11.32 22.33
N ASP A 376 -18.18 -11.83 21.42
CA ASP A 376 -19.28 -11.06 20.87
C ASP A 376 -20.41 -10.91 21.91
N ARG A 377 -20.83 -9.67 22.20
CA ARG A 377 -21.90 -9.35 23.15
C ARG A 377 -23.28 -9.75 22.66
N SER A 378 -23.48 -9.86 21.33
CA SER A 378 -24.74 -10.36 20.79
C SER A 378 -24.93 -11.86 21.00
N ASP A 379 -23.86 -12.61 21.25
CA ASP A 379 -23.92 -14.05 21.43
C ASP A 379 -24.07 -14.42 22.91
N ARG A 380 -24.77 -15.54 23.18
CA ARG A 380 -24.89 -16.04 24.54
C ARG A 380 -23.52 -16.53 24.98
N ARG A 381 -23.04 -16.04 26.14
CA ARG A 381 -21.75 -16.46 26.71
C ARG A 381 -21.65 -17.99 26.72
N PRO A 382 -20.66 -18.58 26.04
CA PRO A 382 -20.53 -20.03 25.90
C PRO A 382 -20.09 -20.72 27.20
N PHE A 383 -19.39 -20.02 28.10
CA PHE A 383 -18.85 -20.57 29.35
C PHE A 383 -18.55 -19.47 30.39
N ASP A 384 -18.31 -19.87 31.64
CA ASP A 384 -17.94 -18.98 32.73
C ASP A 384 -16.47 -18.56 32.64
N ILE A 385 -16.23 -17.26 32.47
CA ILE A 385 -14.91 -16.61 32.39
C ILE A 385 -14.48 -15.99 33.74
N SER A 386 -15.18 -16.30 34.84
CA SER A 386 -14.91 -15.72 36.16
C SER A 386 -13.47 -15.91 36.65
N GLY A 387 -12.76 -16.94 36.18
CA GLY A 387 -11.35 -17.22 36.47
C GLY A 387 -10.33 -16.51 35.58
N VAL A 388 -10.75 -15.88 34.47
CA VAL A 388 -9.84 -15.22 33.51
C VAL A 388 -9.53 -13.80 33.97
N ALA A 389 -8.26 -13.40 33.89
CA ALA A 389 -7.87 -12.02 34.16
C ALA A 389 -8.63 -11.04 33.24
N ARG A 390 -9.23 -9.99 33.79
CA ARG A 390 -10.00 -8.98 33.02
C ARG A 390 -9.19 -8.34 31.88
N SER A 391 -7.87 -8.25 32.02
CA SER A 391 -6.97 -7.75 30.97
C SER A 391 -6.89 -8.65 29.74
N ASN A 392 -7.28 -9.91 29.87
CA ASN A 392 -7.22 -10.94 28.83
C ASN A 392 -8.60 -11.21 28.21
N VAL A 393 -9.63 -10.45 28.59
CA VAL A 393 -10.97 -10.56 28.01
C VAL A 393 -11.38 -9.21 27.44
N ALA A 394 -11.80 -9.20 26.18
CA ALA A 394 -12.47 -8.06 25.56
C ALA A 394 -13.85 -8.48 25.02
N GLU A 395 -14.79 -7.56 25.06
CA GLU A 395 -16.12 -7.73 24.49
C GLU A 395 -16.28 -6.78 23.28
N PHE A 396 -16.85 -7.28 22.18
CA PHE A 396 -17.19 -6.47 21.00
C PHE A 396 -18.65 -6.64 20.60
N CYS A 397 -19.16 -5.77 19.73
CA CYS A 397 -20.55 -5.82 19.26
C CYS A 397 -20.61 -5.44 17.79
N ASP A 398 -21.40 -6.19 17.01
CA ASP A 398 -21.61 -5.95 15.58
C ASP A 398 -22.62 -4.81 15.36
N GLY A 399 -22.21 -3.58 15.67
CA GLY A 399 -23.09 -2.40 15.56
C GLY A 399 -22.42 -1.03 15.74
N GLY A 400 -21.10 -0.99 15.89
CA GLY A 400 -20.32 0.25 16.02
C GLY A 400 -19.75 0.76 14.70
N THR A 401 -19.26 2.01 14.71
CA THR A 401 -18.47 2.57 13.61
C THR A 401 -17.16 1.79 13.42
N ASP A 402 -16.57 1.81 12.22
CA ASP A 402 -15.28 1.18 11.93
C ASP A 402 -14.20 1.51 12.96
N SER A 403 -14.11 2.79 13.34
CA SER A 403 -13.15 3.26 14.33
C SER A 403 -13.38 2.63 15.71
N ALA A 404 -14.64 2.45 16.13
CA ALA A 404 -14.95 1.78 17.39
C ALA A 404 -14.59 0.29 17.35
N ARG A 405 -14.87 -0.39 16.22
CA ARG A 405 -14.53 -1.80 16.02
C ARG A 405 -13.01 -2.00 16.02
N TRP A 406 -12.27 -1.16 15.29
CA TRP A 406 -10.80 -1.18 15.30
C TRP A 406 -10.22 -0.87 16.68
N ALA A 407 -10.79 0.10 17.41
CA ALA A 407 -10.31 0.45 18.75
C ALA A 407 -10.38 -0.74 19.71
N ILE A 408 -11.50 -1.48 19.73
CA ILE A 408 -11.64 -2.65 20.59
C ILE A 408 -10.56 -3.69 20.30
N LEU A 409 -10.35 -4.05 19.02
CA LEU A 409 -9.33 -5.04 18.64
C LEU A 409 -7.91 -4.54 18.92
N CYS A 410 -7.59 -3.32 18.49
CA CYS A 410 -6.24 -2.79 18.53
C CYS A 410 -5.78 -2.47 19.95
N ASP A 411 -6.65 -1.88 20.78
CA ASP A 411 -6.32 -1.58 22.18
C ASP A 411 -6.13 -2.88 22.98
N PHE A 412 -6.96 -3.90 22.71
CA PHE A 412 -6.85 -5.20 23.35
C PHE A 412 -5.59 -5.99 22.94
N LEU A 413 -5.20 -5.89 21.67
CA LEU A 413 -4.01 -6.55 21.14
C LEU A 413 -2.72 -5.74 21.35
N GLY A 414 -2.81 -4.46 21.72
CA GLY A 414 -1.68 -3.55 21.84
C GLY A 414 -1.09 -3.16 20.48
N LEU A 415 -1.94 -2.99 19.47
CA LEU A 415 -1.55 -2.73 18.08
C LEU A 415 -2.00 -1.33 17.62
N PRO A 416 -1.30 -0.73 16.64
CA PRO A 416 -1.77 0.50 16.03
C PRO A 416 -3.00 0.24 15.14
N GLN A 417 -4.01 1.11 15.25
CA GLN A 417 -5.17 1.04 14.36
C GLN A 417 -4.79 1.28 12.89
N PRO A 418 -5.29 0.47 11.94
CA PRO A 418 -5.06 0.68 10.53
C PRO A 418 -5.88 1.86 9.99
N ILE A 419 -5.51 2.35 8.80
CA ILE A 419 -6.24 3.42 8.08
C ILE A 419 -7.41 2.85 7.25
N ALA A 420 -7.34 1.56 6.94
CA ALA A 420 -8.38 0.85 6.21
C ALA A 420 -9.71 0.86 7.01
N ALA A 421 -10.81 0.84 6.27
CA ALA A 421 -12.13 0.56 6.85
C ALA A 421 -12.11 -0.77 7.61
N TYR A 422 -13.03 -0.93 8.56
CA TYR A 422 -13.23 -2.24 9.15
C TYR A 422 -13.83 -3.17 8.08
N PRO A 423 -13.31 -4.39 7.89
CA PRO A 423 -13.72 -5.21 6.75
C PRO A 423 -15.18 -5.67 6.87
N ASP A 424 -15.85 -5.70 5.73
CA ASP A 424 -17.22 -6.20 5.63
C ASP A 424 -17.27 -7.72 5.76
N ALA A 425 -18.41 -8.25 6.22
CA ALA A 425 -18.63 -9.69 6.21
C ALA A 425 -18.58 -10.23 4.76
N ARG A 426 -18.02 -11.44 4.64
CA ARG A 426 -17.94 -12.16 3.36
C ARG A 426 -18.98 -13.27 3.34
N PRO A 427 -19.41 -13.71 2.14
CA PRO A 427 -20.30 -14.85 2.05
C PRO A 427 -19.65 -16.08 2.72
N PHE A 428 -20.41 -16.73 3.60
CA PHE A 428 -19.92 -17.84 4.42
C PHE A 428 -19.39 -19.01 3.57
N GLU A 429 -19.98 -19.22 2.40
CA GLU A 429 -19.61 -20.24 1.43
C GLU A 429 -18.21 -20.08 0.85
N TRP A 430 -17.57 -18.91 0.99
CA TRP A 430 -16.20 -18.70 0.49
C TRP A 430 -15.13 -19.33 1.39
N ARG A 431 -15.46 -19.62 2.66
CA ARG A 431 -14.58 -20.35 3.59
C ARG A 431 -13.14 -19.81 3.68
N LEU A 432 -12.95 -18.49 3.49
CA LEU A 432 -11.64 -17.88 3.25
C LEU A 432 -10.54 -18.23 4.27
N PHE A 433 -10.89 -18.39 5.54
CA PHE A 433 -9.94 -18.65 6.63
C PHE A 433 -10.09 -20.05 7.26
N ARG A 434 -10.67 -21.02 6.55
CA ARG A 434 -10.77 -22.42 7.01
C ARG A 434 -9.45 -23.12 6.73
N ASP A 435 -9.05 -24.00 7.64
CA ASP A 435 -7.86 -24.84 7.46
C ASP A 435 -8.23 -26.03 6.56
N ASP A 436 -8.19 -25.81 5.25
CA ASP A 436 -8.56 -26.80 4.24
C ASP A 436 -7.33 -27.58 3.72
N ARG A 437 -6.23 -27.60 4.50
CA ARG A 437 -5.04 -28.41 4.20
C ARG A 437 -5.38 -29.90 4.27
N ASP A 438 -4.90 -30.67 3.30
CA ASP A 438 -5.02 -32.13 3.36
C ASP A 438 -3.95 -32.72 4.27
N HIS A 439 -4.30 -32.96 5.54
CA HIS A 439 -3.38 -33.51 6.52
C HIS A 439 -3.00 -34.99 6.28
N LYS A 440 -3.59 -35.68 5.30
CA LYS A 440 -3.35 -37.10 5.02
C LYS A 440 -2.34 -37.34 3.89
N ILE A 441 -2.01 -36.32 3.09
CA ILE A 441 -1.13 -36.44 1.91
C ILE A 441 0.29 -35.91 2.20
N TYR A 442 0.84 -36.19 3.38
CA TYR A 442 2.25 -35.86 3.66
C TYR A 442 3.16 -37.02 3.25
N SER A 443 3.54 -37.10 1.97
CA SER A 443 4.78 -37.74 1.51
C SER A 443 4.75 -38.06 0.01
N ARG A 444 5.45 -37.27 -0.82
CA ARG A 444 6.20 -37.73 -2.01
C ARG A 444 7.27 -36.69 -2.38
N LYS A 445 8.42 -37.15 -2.88
CA LYS A 445 9.71 -36.42 -2.94
C LYS A 445 9.89 -35.48 -4.16
N SER A 446 8.85 -35.18 -4.92
CA SER A 446 8.98 -34.65 -6.30
C SER A 446 8.73 -33.16 -6.46
N VAL A 447 8.23 -32.46 -5.43
CA VAL A 447 7.97 -31.01 -5.49
C VAL A 447 9.08 -30.27 -4.76
N GLU A 448 9.75 -29.35 -5.46
CA GLU A 448 10.76 -28.48 -4.88
C GLU A 448 10.14 -27.16 -4.41
N TRP A 449 10.13 -26.96 -3.10
CA TRP A 449 9.75 -25.69 -2.49
C TRP A 449 10.94 -24.74 -2.43
N LEU A 450 10.77 -23.53 -2.96
CA LEU A 450 11.83 -22.52 -3.03
C LEU A 450 11.85 -21.65 -1.76
N ALA A 451 12.43 -22.20 -0.68
CA ALA A 451 12.54 -21.55 0.63
C ALA A 451 13.00 -20.08 0.60
N PRO A 452 14.02 -19.69 -0.18
CA PRO A 452 14.50 -18.30 -0.20
C PRO A 452 13.51 -17.31 -0.83
N LEU A 453 12.57 -17.79 -1.65
CA LEU A 453 11.59 -16.98 -2.38
C LEU A 453 10.20 -17.01 -1.73
N SER A 454 10.07 -17.71 -0.59
CA SER A 454 8.79 -17.96 0.04
C SER A 454 8.33 -16.84 0.96
N ASP A 455 7.01 -16.64 1.00
CA ASP A 455 6.41 -15.68 1.90
C ASP A 455 6.62 -16.08 3.37
N SER A 456 7.41 -15.28 4.08
CA SER A 456 7.62 -15.39 5.52
C SER A 456 6.77 -14.38 6.31
N SER A 457 5.76 -13.77 5.69
CA SER A 457 4.89 -12.75 6.28
C SER A 457 3.98 -13.33 7.36
N ALA A 458 3.32 -12.43 8.08
CA ALA A 458 2.52 -12.79 9.24
C ALA A 458 1.22 -13.57 8.88
N TRP A 459 0.84 -13.67 7.60
CA TRP A 459 -0.36 -14.39 7.12
C TRP A 459 -0.02 -15.58 6.20
N ALA A 460 1.21 -16.09 6.27
CA ALA A 460 1.63 -17.32 5.62
C ALA A 460 1.99 -18.39 6.66
N LEU A 461 1.56 -19.63 6.44
CA LEU A 461 2.05 -20.77 7.21
C LEU A 461 3.48 -21.11 6.80
N ARG A 462 4.25 -21.63 7.76
CA ARG A 462 5.57 -22.21 7.44
C ARG A 462 5.35 -23.58 6.82
N PRO A 463 5.91 -23.83 5.63
CA PRO A 463 5.86 -25.16 5.04
C PRO A 463 6.52 -26.21 5.91
N ALA A 464 5.83 -27.34 6.10
CA ALA A 464 6.41 -28.55 6.67
C ALA A 464 7.20 -29.31 5.59
N SER A 465 8.04 -30.27 6.00
CA SER A 465 8.77 -31.12 5.05
C SER A 465 7.81 -31.91 4.14
N GLY A 466 8.02 -31.85 2.81
CA GLY A 466 7.17 -32.56 1.84
C GLY A 466 5.95 -31.77 1.35
N TRP A 467 5.98 -30.45 1.55
CA TRP A 467 4.94 -29.51 1.14
C TRP A 467 5.39 -28.66 -0.08
N PRO A 468 4.51 -28.36 -1.05
CA PRO A 468 3.13 -28.83 -1.12
C PRO A 468 3.02 -30.30 -1.54
N SER A 469 1.91 -30.94 -1.17
CA SER A 469 1.62 -32.33 -1.48
C SER A 469 1.22 -32.52 -2.95
N GLU A 470 1.68 -33.62 -3.57
CA GLU A 470 1.26 -33.99 -4.92
C GLU A 470 -0.25 -34.32 -4.95
N PRO A 471 -0.98 -33.91 -6.00
CA PRO A 471 -2.34 -34.40 -6.22
C PRO A 471 -2.35 -35.93 -6.39
N ASP A 472 -3.40 -36.60 -5.91
CA ASP A 472 -3.56 -38.05 -6.06
C ASP A 472 -3.56 -38.44 -7.55
N PRO A 473 -2.67 -39.34 -8.02
CA PRO A 473 -2.64 -39.78 -9.42
C PRO A 473 -3.95 -40.43 -9.90
N MET A 474 -4.85 -40.81 -8.99
CA MET A 474 -6.19 -41.32 -9.31
C MET A 474 -7.25 -40.22 -9.58
N SER A 475 -6.95 -38.94 -9.35
CA SER A 475 -7.83 -37.82 -9.75
C SER A 475 -7.62 -37.53 -11.25
N SER A 476 -8.00 -38.50 -12.07
CA SER A 476 -7.88 -38.45 -13.53
C SER A 476 -9.00 -37.59 -14.13
N ALA A 477 -8.59 -36.56 -14.86
CA ALA A 477 -9.40 -35.50 -15.47
C ALA A 477 -9.98 -34.49 -14.46
N LEU A 478 -10.09 -33.23 -14.88
CA LEU A 478 -10.98 -32.25 -14.24
C LEU A 478 -12.40 -32.82 -14.34
N THR A 479 -12.80 -33.67 -13.39
CA THR A 479 -14.13 -34.23 -13.33
C THR A 479 -15.12 -33.07 -13.30
N GLU A 480 -16.12 -33.09 -14.18
CA GLU A 480 -17.27 -32.17 -14.22
C GLU A 480 -18.08 -32.26 -12.91
N ILE A 481 -17.50 -31.84 -11.79
CA ILE A 481 -18.19 -31.78 -10.51
C ILE A 481 -18.66 -30.34 -10.37
N TYR A 482 -19.87 -30.14 -10.89
CA TYR A 482 -20.58 -28.89 -11.16
C TYR A 482 -19.99 -28.09 -12.32
N PRO A 483 -20.72 -27.97 -13.46
CA PRO A 483 -20.35 -26.98 -14.46
C PRO A 483 -20.45 -25.62 -13.78
N LEU A 484 -19.30 -24.95 -13.65
CA LEU A 484 -19.23 -23.51 -13.92
C LEU A 484 -20.01 -23.37 -15.24
N VAL A 485 -21.15 -22.66 -15.18
CA VAL A 485 -22.00 -22.35 -16.34
C VAL A 485 -21.09 -22.13 -17.54
N ASP A 486 -21.18 -23.01 -18.54
CA ASP A 486 -20.41 -22.92 -19.77
C ASP A 486 -20.99 -21.81 -20.66
N SER A 487 -21.11 -20.61 -20.09
CA SER A 487 -21.13 -19.37 -20.86
C SER A 487 -19.67 -19.05 -21.14
N SER A 488 -19.17 -19.43 -22.31
CA SER A 488 -17.88 -18.93 -22.77
C SER A 488 -17.98 -17.41 -22.89
N ILE A 489 -17.38 -16.67 -21.96
CA ILE A 489 -17.46 -15.19 -21.93
C ILE A 489 -16.44 -14.54 -22.89
N GLY A 490 -15.55 -15.33 -23.48
CA GLY A 490 -14.61 -14.87 -24.49
C GLY A 490 -13.79 -16.05 -24.99
N GLN A 491 -13.67 -16.17 -26.31
CA GLN A 491 -12.72 -17.06 -26.97
C GLN A 491 -11.73 -16.30 -27.84
N ASP A 492 -11.83 -14.97 -27.84
CA ASP A 492 -11.16 -14.11 -28.80
C ASP A 492 -10.17 -13.19 -28.10
N LEU A 493 -8.99 -13.07 -28.69
CA LEU A 493 -7.93 -12.16 -28.25
C LEU A 493 -8.40 -10.70 -28.29
N SER A 494 -9.51 -10.41 -28.97
CA SER A 494 -10.18 -9.10 -28.97
C SER A 494 -10.70 -8.65 -27.59
N ASP A 495 -10.86 -9.57 -26.62
CA ASP A 495 -11.20 -9.22 -25.22
C ASP A 495 -9.98 -8.77 -24.38
N PHE A 496 -8.81 -8.68 -25.02
CA PHE A 496 -7.54 -8.30 -24.41
C PHE A 496 -6.94 -7.08 -25.08
N SER A 497 -6.32 -6.23 -24.26
CA SER A 497 -5.53 -5.09 -24.73
C SER A 497 -4.05 -5.32 -24.45
N PRO A 498 -3.14 -4.90 -25.34
CA PRO A 498 -1.74 -4.75 -24.99
C PRO A 498 -1.54 -3.81 -23.82
N LEU A 499 -0.48 -4.04 -23.04
CA LEU A 499 -0.07 -3.17 -21.94
C LEU A 499 1.15 -2.34 -22.31
N ASP A 500 1.09 -1.04 -22.03
CA ASP A 500 2.20 -0.10 -22.14
C ASP A 500 2.64 0.33 -20.72
N GLU A 501 3.50 -0.47 -20.07
CA GLU A 501 3.99 -0.22 -18.69
C GLU A 501 5.17 -1.15 -18.31
N THR A 502 5.62 -1.13 -17.07
CA THR A 502 6.59 -2.05 -16.48
C THR A 502 6.24 -2.32 -15.02
N PHE A 503 7.01 -3.17 -14.34
CA PHE A 503 6.94 -3.34 -12.88
C PHE A 503 8.34 -3.47 -12.26
N PRO A 504 8.50 -3.23 -10.95
CA PRO A 504 9.75 -3.46 -10.23
C PRO A 504 10.29 -4.88 -10.44
N GLY A 505 11.57 -5.01 -10.77
CA GLY A 505 12.20 -6.30 -11.06
C GLY A 505 12.16 -6.75 -12.52
N ASN A 506 11.34 -6.11 -13.38
CA ASN A 506 11.40 -6.31 -14.83
C ASN A 506 12.51 -5.45 -15.45
N LEU A 507 13.32 -6.02 -16.34
CA LEU A 507 14.34 -5.32 -17.13
C LEU A 507 13.78 -4.81 -18.47
N ALA A 508 12.56 -5.19 -18.84
CA ALA A 508 11.87 -4.73 -20.03
C ALA A 508 10.76 -3.73 -19.69
N SER A 509 10.45 -2.85 -20.65
CA SER A 509 9.16 -2.15 -20.69
C SER A 509 8.22 -2.88 -21.64
N PHE A 510 6.97 -3.06 -21.24
CA PHE A 510 5.93 -3.55 -22.13
C PHE A 510 5.49 -2.46 -23.10
N GLU A 511 5.36 -2.83 -24.37
CA GLU A 511 4.88 -1.94 -25.43
C GLU A 511 3.94 -2.71 -26.36
N HIS A 512 2.88 -2.05 -26.84
CA HIS A 512 1.90 -2.61 -27.76
C HIS A 512 2.55 -3.12 -29.05
N GLN A 513 3.63 -2.50 -29.53
CA GLN A 513 4.38 -2.92 -30.72
C GLN A 513 5.13 -4.24 -30.54
N CYS A 514 5.22 -4.74 -29.30
CA CYS A 514 5.80 -6.05 -28.99
C CYS A 514 4.72 -7.14 -28.88
N VAL A 515 3.46 -6.80 -29.20
CA VAL A 515 2.34 -7.72 -29.28
C VAL A 515 1.85 -7.75 -30.73
N GLU A 516 2.05 -8.88 -31.40
CA GLU A 516 1.60 -9.10 -32.77
C GLU A 516 0.45 -10.10 -32.75
N GLN A 517 -0.72 -9.70 -33.25
CA GLN A 517 -1.88 -10.59 -33.38
C GLN A 517 -2.00 -11.02 -34.84
N GLU A 518 -1.66 -12.28 -35.12
CA GLU A 518 -1.85 -12.92 -36.42
C GLU A 518 -3.07 -13.85 -36.38
N LEU A 519 -3.59 -14.26 -37.56
CA LEU A 519 -4.72 -15.18 -37.66
C LEU A 519 -4.45 -16.47 -36.86
N GLY A 520 -5.02 -16.56 -35.66
CA GLY A 520 -4.96 -17.73 -34.79
C GLY A 520 -3.88 -17.71 -33.69
N ALA A 521 -3.10 -16.64 -33.49
CA ALA A 521 -2.23 -16.51 -32.32
C ALA A 521 -1.82 -15.06 -32.02
N ALA A 522 -1.64 -14.74 -30.72
CA ALA A 522 -0.90 -13.57 -30.27
C ALA A 522 0.55 -13.94 -29.97
N THR A 523 1.49 -13.12 -30.46
CA THR A 523 2.93 -13.28 -30.30
C THR A 523 3.46 -12.14 -29.43
N LEU A 524 4.08 -12.48 -28.31
CA LEU A 524 4.76 -11.55 -27.41
C LEU A 524 6.26 -11.60 -27.68
N THR A 525 6.86 -10.49 -28.10
CA THR A 525 8.27 -10.43 -28.51
C THR A 525 9.10 -9.60 -27.56
N LEU A 526 10.12 -10.20 -26.94
CA LEU A 526 11.12 -9.51 -26.14
C LEU A 526 12.37 -9.23 -26.97
N ARG A 527 12.81 -7.97 -27.03
CA ARG A 527 13.97 -7.55 -27.83
C ARG A 527 14.83 -6.51 -27.12
N ALA A 528 16.10 -6.48 -27.48
CA ALA A 528 17.00 -5.39 -27.12
C ALA A 528 16.65 -4.16 -27.99
N CYS A 529 16.07 -3.15 -27.36
CA CYS A 529 15.77 -1.87 -28.01
C CYS A 529 16.05 -0.75 -27.00
N PRO A 530 17.33 -0.38 -26.82
CA PRO A 530 17.67 0.71 -25.93
C PRO A 530 17.09 2.01 -26.48
N ASN A 531 16.13 2.60 -25.75
CA ASN A 531 15.64 3.94 -26.02
C ASN A 531 16.31 4.85 -24.97
N PRO A 532 17.06 5.89 -25.37
CA PRO A 532 17.68 6.81 -24.42
C PRO A 532 16.70 7.46 -23.45
N LYS A 533 15.41 7.53 -23.81
CA LYS A 533 14.33 8.06 -22.98
C LYS A 533 13.77 7.06 -21.98
N LEU A 534 13.89 5.75 -22.24
CA LEU A 534 13.37 4.70 -21.36
C LEU A 534 14.48 4.12 -20.51
N THR A 535 14.23 3.97 -19.21
CA THR A 535 15.23 3.47 -18.25
C THR A 535 15.51 1.97 -18.42
N ARG A 536 14.62 1.24 -19.08
CA ARG A 536 14.71 -0.22 -19.28
C ARG A 536 15.47 -0.56 -20.58
N PRO A 537 16.47 -1.46 -20.53
CA PRO A 537 17.26 -1.83 -21.71
C PRO A 537 16.51 -2.68 -22.75
N TYR A 538 15.38 -3.30 -22.37
CA TYR A 538 14.62 -4.20 -23.24
C TYR A 538 13.17 -3.73 -23.45
N ARG A 539 12.55 -4.23 -24.52
CA ARG A 539 11.11 -4.11 -24.78
C ARG A 539 10.48 -5.46 -24.89
N SER A 540 9.23 -5.57 -24.44
CA SER A 540 8.50 -6.83 -24.50
C SER A 540 6.99 -6.65 -24.66
N GLY A 541 6.28 -7.75 -24.90
CA GLY A 541 4.83 -7.78 -25.03
C GLY A 541 4.14 -8.24 -23.75
N ALA A 542 3.00 -7.63 -23.44
CA ALA A 542 2.06 -8.09 -22.43
C ALA A 542 0.62 -7.81 -22.87
N LEU A 543 -0.31 -8.68 -22.44
CA LEU A 543 -1.75 -8.60 -22.68
C LEU A 543 -2.49 -8.62 -21.35
N VAL A 544 -3.61 -7.91 -21.28
CA VAL A 544 -4.52 -7.91 -20.12
C VAL A 544 -5.97 -7.97 -20.58
N SER A 545 -6.82 -8.67 -19.83
CA SER A 545 -8.27 -8.68 -20.08
C SER A 545 -8.90 -7.31 -19.77
N TYR A 546 -9.91 -6.93 -20.57
CA TYR A 546 -10.73 -5.75 -20.24
C TYR A 546 -11.50 -5.94 -18.94
N ALA A 547 -12.13 -7.11 -18.79
CA ALA A 547 -12.93 -7.47 -17.63
C ALA A 547 -12.07 -7.95 -16.45
N SER A 548 -12.56 -7.68 -15.24
CA SER A 548 -12.13 -8.36 -14.02
C SER A 548 -13.06 -9.54 -13.76
N HIS A 549 -12.49 -10.62 -13.24
CA HIS A 549 -13.19 -11.87 -12.97
C HIS A 549 -13.11 -12.18 -11.48
N GLN A 550 -14.18 -12.73 -10.92
CA GLN A 550 -14.24 -13.23 -9.56
C GLN A 550 -14.57 -14.71 -9.65
N HIS A 551 -13.56 -15.56 -9.44
CA HIS A 551 -13.63 -17.00 -9.70
C HIS A 551 -13.83 -17.35 -11.18
N GLY A 552 -13.70 -18.64 -11.49
CA GLY A 552 -13.87 -19.21 -12.83
C GLY A 552 -12.72 -20.10 -13.25
N ARG A 553 -12.81 -20.61 -14.48
CA ARG A 553 -11.75 -21.37 -15.14
C ARG A 553 -11.17 -20.55 -16.27
N PHE A 554 -9.85 -20.40 -16.26
CA PHE A 554 -9.07 -19.61 -17.21
C PHE A 554 -8.11 -20.56 -17.91
N GLU A 555 -8.17 -20.63 -19.23
CA GLU A 555 -7.37 -21.56 -20.01
C GLU A 555 -6.68 -20.84 -21.16
N ALA A 556 -5.45 -21.23 -21.45
CA ALA A 556 -4.72 -20.72 -22.59
C ALA A 556 -3.81 -21.78 -23.22
N ASP A 557 -3.76 -21.80 -24.55
CA ASP A 557 -2.79 -22.59 -25.31
C ASP A 557 -1.52 -21.74 -25.50
N ILE A 558 -0.45 -22.08 -24.78
CA ILE A 558 0.78 -21.26 -24.70
C ILE A 558 1.97 -22.07 -25.22
N LYS A 559 2.86 -21.41 -25.96
CA LYS A 559 4.23 -21.87 -26.23
C LYS A 559 5.22 -20.86 -25.64
N ALA A 560 6.03 -21.31 -24.69
CA ALA A 560 6.90 -20.45 -23.88
C ALA A 560 8.19 -20.03 -24.60
N ALA A 561 8.78 -18.92 -24.16
CA ALA A 561 10.10 -18.50 -24.63
C ALA A 561 11.24 -19.31 -23.97
N ARG A 562 12.30 -19.60 -24.72
CA ARG A 562 13.53 -20.23 -24.21
C ARG A 562 14.66 -19.20 -24.11
N GLY A 563 15.44 -19.29 -23.05
CA GLY A 563 16.66 -18.51 -22.82
C GLY A 563 16.76 -18.01 -21.39
N GLY A 564 17.99 -17.93 -20.86
CA GLY A 564 18.22 -17.37 -19.53
C GLY A 564 17.64 -15.97 -19.36
N GLY A 565 17.18 -15.64 -18.16
CA GLY A 565 16.60 -14.37 -17.77
C GLY A 565 15.18 -14.10 -18.26
N LEU A 566 14.60 -14.97 -19.09
CA LEU A 566 13.25 -14.81 -19.63
C LEU A 566 12.20 -15.48 -18.73
N VAL A 567 11.00 -14.91 -18.69
CA VAL A 567 9.84 -15.51 -18.02
C VAL A 567 8.60 -15.33 -18.89
N THR A 568 7.90 -16.42 -19.18
CA THR A 568 6.57 -16.40 -19.81
C THR A 568 5.52 -16.55 -18.72
N GLY A 569 4.66 -15.55 -18.55
CA GLY A 569 3.63 -15.50 -17.50
C GLY A 569 2.21 -15.68 -18.04
N PHE A 570 1.39 -16.41 -17.29
CA PHE A 570 -0.07 -16.53 -17.44
C PHE A 570 -0.70 -16.50 -16.05
N PHE A 571 -1.38 -15.40 -15.70
CA PHE A 571 -1.70 -15.12 -14.31
C PHE A 571 -2.92 -14.22 -14.12
N LEU A 572 -3.56 -14.32 -12.96
CA LEU A 572 -4.61 -13.41 -12.51
C LEU A 572 -3.98 -12.40 -11.55
N HIS A 573 -4.25 -11.10 -11.69
CA HIS A 573 -3.66 -10.08 -10.81
C HIS A 573 -4.60 -8.90 -10.50
N ARG A 574 -4.43 -8.34 -9.29
CA ARG A 574 -4.92 -7.02 -8.86
C ARG A 574 -3.88 -6.32 -7.96
N ALA A 575 -3.91 -4.99 -7.92
CA ALA A 575 -2.91 -4.20 -7.19
C ALA A 575 -3.23 -3.93 -5.70
N GLY A 576 -4.50 -3.68 -5.32
CA GLY A 576 -4.83 -3.11 -4.00
C GLY A 576 -6.11 -3.66 -3.35
N PRO A 577 -6.01 -4.50 -2.30
CA PRO A 577 -4.81 -5.20 -1.85
C PRO A 577 -4.29 -6.15 -2.94
N ARG A 578 -2.98 -6.41 -2.95
CA ARG A 578 -2.38 -7.29 -3.96
C ARG A 578 -2.90 -8.71 -3.77
N GLN A 579 -3.45 -9.27 -4.83
CA GLN A 579 -3.77 -10.69 -4.92
C GLN A 579 -3.43 -11.17 -6.32
N GLU A 580 -2.88 -12.37 -6.42
CA GLU A 580 -2.37 -12.89 -7.68
C GLU A 580 -2.29 -14.43 -7.67
N ILE A 581 -2.51 -15.06 -8.82
CA ILE A 581 -2.44 -16.51 -9.04
C ILE A 581 -1.69 -16.77 -10.34
N ASP A 582 -0.60 -17.52 -10.30
CA ASP A 582 0.39 -17.56 -11.37
C ASP A 582 0.62 -18.94 -11.99
N PHE A 583 0.87 -18.92 -13.29
CA PHE A 583 1.79 -19.81 -14.01
C PHE A 583 2.97 -18.98 -14.54
N GLU A 584 4.20 -19.33 -14.16
CA GLU A 584 5.42 -18.72 -14.67
C GLU A 584 6.38 -19.78 -15.22
N ILE A 585 6.71 -19.72 -16.50
CA ILE A 585 7.68 -20.61 -17.15
C ILE A 585 8.97 -19.82 -17.35
N THR A 586 10.01 -20.22 -16.61
CA THR A 586 11.33 -19.60 -16.68
C THR A 586 12.09 -20.12 -17.89
N GLY A 587 12.63 -19.25 -18.74
CA GLY A 587 13.27 -19.64 -20.00
C GLY A 587 14.58 -20.41 -19.87
N ASN A 588 15.23 -20.37 -18.70
CA ASN A 588 16.40 -21.20 -18.37
C ASN A 588 16.03 -22.66 -18.04
N ASP A 589 14.77 -22.93 -17.69
CA ASP A 589 14.23 -24.27 -17.48
C ASP A 589 12.78 -24.34 -17.95
N THR A 590 12.61 -24.57 -19.26
CA THR A 590 11.30 -24.70 -19.90
C THR A 590 10.68 -26.09 -19.69
N THR A 591 11.29 -26.95 -18.87
CA THR A 591 10.77 -28.29 -18.55
C THR A 591 10.02 -28.34 -17.21
N SER A 592 9.98 -27.23 -16.49
CA SER A 592 9.19 -27.05 -15.28
C SER A 592 8.42 -25.73 -15.33
N VAL A 593 7.44 -25.61 -14.45
CA VAL A 593 6.65 -24.39 -14.27
C VAL A 593 6.66 -23.98 -12.80
N LEU A 594 6.73 -22.68 -12.55
CA LEU A 594 6.54 -22.11 -11.23
C LEU A 594 5.08 -21.69 -11.07
N LEU A 595 4.41 -22.27 -10.08
CA LEU A 595 3.10 -21.86 -9.63
C LEU A 595 3.27 -20.95 -8.43
N ASN A 596 2.46 -19.89 -8.34
CA ASN A 596 2.57 -18.96 -7.23
C ASN A 596 1.21 -18.35 -6.88
N VAL A 597 1.08 -17.90 -5.64
CA VAL A 597 -0.09 -17.16 -5.16
C VAL A 597 0.40 -16.08 -4.21
N PHE A 598 -0.07 -14.87 -4.47
CA PHE A 598 0.10 -13.73 -3.58
C PHE A 598 -1.23 -13.40 -2.91
N PHE A 599 -1.19 -13.15 -1.60
CA PHE A 599 -2.37 -12.77 -0.84
C PHE A 599 -2.01 -11.67 0.16
N ASN A 600 -2.62 -10.50 -0.01
CA ASN A 600 -2.69 -9.49 1.04
C ASN A 600 -4.14 -9.38 1.54
N PRO A 601 -4.34 -9.32 2.87
CA PRO A 601 -5.67 -9.25 3.47
C PRO A 601 -6.33 -7.89 3.26
N GLY A 602 -7.65 -7.88 3.39
CA GLY A 602 -8.50 -6.71 3.35
C GLY A 602 -9.40 -6.64 2.13
N ASP A 603 -10.18 -5.58 2.10
CA ASP A 603 -11.24 -5.35 1.13
C ASP A 603 -10.74 -4.53 -0.05
N ALA A 604 -11.53 -4.45 -1.14
CA ALA A 604 -11.19 -3.61 -2.28
C ALA A 604 -10.90 -2.16 -1.83
N GLY A 605 -9.75 -1.62 -2.25
CA GLY A 605 -9.29 -0.29 -1.82
C GLY A 605 -8.44 -0.28 -0.55
N THR A 606 -8.29 -1.43 0.13
CA THR A 606 -7.30 -1.57 1.22
C THR A 606 -5.89 -1.45 0.65
N ASN A 607 -5.18 -0.39 1.05
CA ASN A 607 -3.77 -0.24 0.68
C ASN A 607 -2.87 -1.07 1.60
N ALA A 608 -2.90 -2.39 1.41
CA ALA A 608 -2.01 -3.36 2.05
C ALA A 608 -0.90 -3.73 1.05
N ALA A 609 0.15 -2.93 0.99
CA ALA A 609 1.28 -3.11 0.07
C ALA A 609 2.50 -3.71 0.81
N TYR A 610 2.39 -4.95 1.28
CA TYR A 610 3.45 -5.64 2.05
C TYR A 610 4.56 -6.28 1.20
N GLY A 611 4.71 -5.82 -0.05
CA GLY A 611 5.72 -6.28 -1.01
C GLY A 611 5.27 -7.42 -1.93
N TYR A 612 6.22 -7.93 -2.72
CA TYR A 612 6.07 -9.04 -3.65
C TYR A 612 6.43 -10.35 -2.95
N ARG A 613 5.50 -10.89 -2.15
CA ARG A 613 5.71 -12.10 -1.36
C ARG A 613 4.65 -13.14 -1.69
N GLY A 614 5.07 -14.21 -2.35
CA GLY A 614 4.19 -15.28 -2.79
C GLY A 614 4.55 -16.62 -2.15
N SER A 615 3.80 -17.65 -2.50
CA SER A 615 4.02 -19.04 -2.11
C SER A 615 4.45 -19.89 -3.33
N PRO A 616 5.67 -19.70 -3.85
CA PRO A 616 6.09 -20.33 -5.10
C PRO A 616 6.35 -21.83 -4.94
N CYS A 617 5.96 -22.59 -5.94
CA CYS A 617 6.10 -24.04 -6.03
C CYS A 617 6.53 -24.43 -7.45
N ARG A 618 7.65 -25.16 -7.60
CA ARG A 618 8.13 -25.61 -8.92
C ARG A 618 7.63 -27.02 -9.22
N ILE A 619 6.97 -27.19 -10.36
CA ILE A 619 6.38 -28.46 -10.82
C ILE A 619 7.02 -28.88 -12.16
N PRO A 620 7.62 -30.08 -12.26
CA PRO A 620 8.08 -30.63 -13.54
C PRO A 620 6.92 -30.87 -14.51
N LEU A 621 7.07 -30.46 -15.77
CA LEU A 621 6.05 -30.64 -16.81
C LEU A 621 6.14 -32.01 -17.51
N GLY A 622 7.35 -32.59 -17.55
CA GLY A 622 7.63 -33.83 -18.28
C GLY A 622 7.74 -33.64 -19.81
N PHE A 623 7.69 -32.40 -20.28
CA PHE A 623 7.92 -31.96 -21.66
C PHE A 623 8.61 -30.60 -21.64
N ASP A 624 9.06 -30.12 -22.80
CA ASP A 624 9.66 -28.79 -22.93
C ASP A 624 8.63 -27.79 -23.50
N ALA A 625 8.18 -26.86 -22.67
CA ALA A 625 7.12 -25.90 -22.99
C ALA A 625 7.47 -24.90 -24.10
N SER A 626 8.72 -24.85 -24.55
CA SER A 626 9.14 -24.01 -25.68
C SER A 626 9.01 -24.68 -27.06
N ASN A 627 8.81 -26.00 -27.10
CA ASN A 627 8.78 -26.74 -28.36
C ASN A 627 7.42 -26.69 -29.05
N ASP A 628 6.32 -26.81 -28.29
CA ASP A 628 4.96 -26.89 -28.81
C ASP A 628 3.94 -26.16 -27.92
N PHE A 629 2.71 -25.98 -28.43
CA PHE A 629 1.61 -25.41 -27.65
C PHE A 629 1.02 -26.43 -26.69
N HIS A 630 0.93 -26.05 -25.42
CA HIS A 630 0.24 -26.82 -24.37
C HIS A 630 -0.86 -25.98 -23.73
N ARG A 631 -1.91 -26.64 -23.24
CA ARG A 631 -3.03 -25.96 -22.58
C ARG A 631 -2.76 -25.83 -21.09
N TYR A 632 -2.65 -24.61 -20.60
CA TYR A 632 -2.52 -24.29 -19.18
C TYR A 632 -3.87 -23.81 -18.66
N SER A 633 -4.31 -24.33 -17.52
CA SER A 633 -5.61 -24.01 -16.94
C SER A 633 -5.49 -23.65 -15.46
N ILE A 634 -6.01 -22.49 -15.07
CA ILE A 634 -6.24 -22.08 -13.68
C ILE A 634 -7.73 -22.20 -13.41
N GLU A 635 -8.13 -23.06 -12.48
CA GLU A 635 -9.48 -23.09 -11.96
C GLU A 635 -9.49 -22.50 -10.56
N TRP A 636 -10.06 -21.29 -10.45
CA TRP A 636 -10.16 -20.53 -9.22
C TRP A 636 -11.58 -20.60 -8.69
N ARG A 637 -11.75 -21.31 -7.57
CA ARG A 637 -12.99 -21.37 -6.79
C ARG A 637 -12.87 -20.51 -5.53
N PRO A 638 -13.98 -20.20 -4.84
CA PRO A 638 -13.91 -19.47 -3.57
C PRO A 638 -13.00 -20.11 -2.52
N ASP A 639 -12.95 -21.45 -2.48
CA ASP A 639 -12.27 -22.24 -1.44
C ASP A 639 -10.95 -22.88 -1.91
N SER A 640 -10.66 -22.87 -3.22
CA SER A 640 -9.54 -23.62 -3.78
C SER A 640 -9.04 -23.08 -5.12
N ILE A 641 -7.78 -23.41 -5.43
CA ILE A 641 -7.17 -23.15 -6.73
C ILE A 641 -6.63 -24.47 -7.26
N THR A 642 -6.95 -24.78 -8.52
CA THR A 642 -6.46 -25.97 -9.22
C THR A 642 -5.72 -25.55 -10.49
N TRP A 643 -4.51 -26.05 -10.66
CA TRP A 643 -3.71 -25.87 -11.88
C TRP A 643 -3.67 -27.17 -12.66
N ALA A 644 -3.91 -27.07 -13.97
CA ALA A 644 -3.85 -28.20 -14.88
C ALA A 644 -3.06 -27.87 -16.15
N VAL A 645 -2.47 -28.90 -16.75
CA VAL A 645 -1.76 -28.86 -18.02
C VAL A 645 -2.29 -29.98 -18.90
N ASP A 646 -2.72 -29.64 -20.12
CA ASP A 646 -3.36 -30.56 -21.07
C ASP A 646 -4.50 -31.39 -20.46
N GLY A 647 -5.29 -30.75 -19.59
CA GLY A 647 -6.42 -31.36 -18.88
C GLY A 647 -6.04 -32.25 -17.70
N ARG A 648 -4.76 -32.39 -17.36
CA ARG A 648 -4.28 -33.11 -16.19
C ARG A 648 -3.99 -32.15 -15.05
N ILE A 649 -4.57 -32.38 -13.89
CA ILE A 649 -4.28 -31.59 -12.68
C ILE A 649 -2.83 -31.84 -12.29
N ILE A 650 -2.03 -30.78 -12.23
CA ILE A 650 -0.63 -30.83 -11.79
C ILE A 650 -0.47 -30.35 -10.35
N HIS A 651 -1.39 -29.52 -9.87
CA HIS A 651 -1.38 -29.03 -8.50
C HIS A 651 -2.77 -28.53 -8.08
N ARG A 652 -3.08 -28.62 -6.79
CA ARG A 652 -4.27 -28.05 -6.18
C ARG A 652 -3.90 -27.55 -4.78
N ARG A 653 -4.48 -26.42 -4.38
CA ARG A 653 -4.37 -25.87 -3.03
C ARG A 653 -5.73 -25.43 -2.49
N GLY A 654 -5.90 -25.56 -1.19
CA GLY A 654 -7.00 -24.95 -0.43
C GLY A 654 -6.59 -23.66 0.26
N SER A 655 -7.44 -23.17 1.16
CA SER A 655 -7.05 -22.10 2.07
C SER A 655 -6.01 -22.57 3.09
N TRP A 656 -5.15 -21.65 3.53
CA TRP A 656 -3.99 -21.89 4.40
C TRP A 656 -2.98 -22.90 3.86
N ASP A 657 -2.93 -23.05 2.53
CA ASP A 657 -2.01 -23.91 1.82
C ASP A 657 -1.09 -23.08 0.89
N PRO A 658 -0.18 -22.23 1.42
CA PRO A 658 0.10 -21.92 2.83
C PRO A 658 -0.56 -20.60 3.27
N THR A 659 -1.26 -19.94 2.35
CA THR A 659 -1.95 -18.66 2.52
C THR A 659 -3.42 -18.84 2.17
N PRO A 660 -4.30 -17.93 2.62
CA PRO A 660 -5.68 -17.91 2.16
C PRO A 660 -5.81 -17.81 0.63
N VAL A 661 -6.94 -18.30 0.10
CA VAL A 661 -7.25 -18.19 -1.33
C VAL A 661 -7.63 -16.73 -1.66
N PRO A 662 -7.08 -16.12 -2.73
CA PRO A 662 -7.57 -14.85 -3.27
C PRO A 662 -9.09 -14.82 -3.44
N HIS A 663 -9.72 -13.71 -3.07
CA HIS A 663 -11.18 -13.60 -3.04
C HIS A 663 -11.72 -12.38 -3.79
N LEU A 664 -10.84 -11.44 -4.12
CA LEU A 664 -11.22 -10.20 -4.80
C LEU A 664 -11.08 -10.34 -6.31
N PRO A 665 -11.90 -9.64 -7.11
CA PRO A 665 -11.81 -9.70 -8.56
C PRO A 665 -10.42 -9.34 -9.08
N MET A 666 -9.94 -10.10 -10.07
CA MET A 666 -8.63 -9.97 -10.72
C MET A 666 -8.77 -9.92 -12.24
N LYS A 667 -7.83 -9.28 -12.92
CA LYS A 667 -7.72 -9.33 -14.38
C LYS A 667 -6.82 -10.49 -14.80
N LEU A 668 -7.05 -11.04 -15.98
CA LEU A 668 -6.19 -12.06 -16.57
C LEU A 668 -5.07 -11.39 -17.37
N HIS A 669 -3.84 -11.82 -17.16
CA HIS A 669 -2.64 -11.27 -17.76
C HIS A 669 -1.81 -12.34 -18.46
N PHE A 670 -1.15 -11.91 -19.53
CA PHE A 670 -0.07 -12.65 -20.17
C PHE A 670 1.11 -11.72 -20.39
N ASN A 671 2.32 -12.21 -20.20
CA ASN A 671 3.51 -11.44 -20.53
C ASN A 671 4.69 -12.33 -20.91
N LEU A 672 5.61 -11.76 -21.66
CA LEU A 672 6.99 -12.24 -21.73
C LEU A 672 7.85 -11.15 -21.10
N TRP A 673 8.71 -11.46 -20.15
CA TRP A 673 9.50 -10.42 -19.48
C TRP A 673 10.91 -10.88 -19.14
N ALA A 674 11.78 -9.92 -18.86
CA ALA A 674 13.18 -10.17 -18.51
C ALA A 674 13.39 -9.91 -17.03
N SER A 675 13.72 -10.94 -16.26
CA SER A 675 13.91 -10.81 -14.83
C SER A 675 15.24 -10.17 -14.47
N ARG A 676 15.23 -9.28 -13.47
CA ARG A 676 16.43 -8.79 -12.80
C ARG A 676 17.06 -9.86 -11.89
N SER A 677 16.27 -10.82 -11.40
CA SER A 677 16.73 -11.86 -10.48
C SER A 677 17.35 -13.02 -11.25
N GLN A 678 18.67 -13.16 -11.14
CA GLN A 678 19.41 -14.28 -11.74
C GLN A 678 19.11 -15.61 -11.03
N GLU A 679 18.79 -15.57 -9.74
CA GLU A 679 18.41 -16.76 -8.97
C GLU A 679 17.06 -17.32 -9.45
N PHE A 680 16.16 -16.45 -9.90
CA PHE A 680 14.82 -16.85 -10.34
C PHE A 680 14.80 -17.40 -11.77
N ALA A 681 15.32 -16.64 -12.75
CA ALA A 681 15.19 -16.98 -14.17
C ALA A 681 16.55 -17.21 -14.87
N GLY A 682 17.66 -17.20 -14.14
CA GLY A 682 19.00 -17.19 -14.72
C GLY A 682 19.42 -15.81 -15.24
N GLN A 683 20.66 -15.72 -15.73
CA GLN A 683 21.15 -14.50 -16.35
C GLN A 683 20.55 -14.34 -17.75
N LEU A 684 20.12 -13.12 -18.10
CA LEU A 684 19.65 -12.83 -19.45
C LEU A 684 20.77 -13.00 -20.48
N GLU A 685 20.55 -13.89 -21.46
CA GLU A 685 21.49 -14.20 -22.53
C GLU A 685 21.17 -13.39 -23.80
N PRO A 686 22.00 -12.42 -24.22
CA PRO A 686 21.67 -11.61 -25.39
C PRO A 686 21.46 -12.42 -26.69
N ALA A 687 22.05 -13.61 -26.78
CA ALA A 687 21.93 -14.51 -27.92
C ALA A 687 20.51 -15.12 -28.08
N CYS A 688 19.67 -15.13 -27.04
CA CYS A 688 18.29 -15.60 -27.13
C CYS A 688 17.33 -14.52 -27.65
N LEU A 689 17.81 -13.29 -27.90
CA LEU A 689 17.00 -12.17 -28.36
C LEU A 689 17.02 -12.01 -29.89
N PRO A 690 15.89 -11.68 -30.54
CA PRO A 690 14.57 -11.52 -29.94
C PRO A 690 13.99 -12.86 -29.48
N ALA A 691 13.40 -12.86 -28.29
CA ALA A 691 12.72 -14.00 -27.72
C ALA A 691 11.21 -13.87 -27.92
N VAL A 692 10.52 -15.00 -28.07
CA VAL A 692 9.10 -15.01 -28.41
C VAL A 692 8.35 -16.01 -27.53
N ALA A 693 7.20 -15.58 -27.02
CA ALA A 693 6.16 -16.45 -26.46
C ALA A 693 4.88 -16.30 -27.28
N GLN A 694 4.11 -17.37 -27.45
CA GLN A 694 2.91 -17.36 -28.29
C GLN A 694 1.69 -17.89 -27.52
N ILE A 695 0.53 -17.28 -27.79
CA ILE A 695 -0.77 -17.64 -27.20
C ILE A 695 -1.73 -17.90 -28.36
N ARG A 696 -2.18 -19.15 -28.51
CA ARG A 696 -3.02 -19.57 -29.65
C ARG A 696 -4.52 -19.39 -29.40
N SER A 697 -4.96 -19.64 -28.17
CA SER A 697 -6.37 -19.51 -27.79
C SER A 697 -6.51 -19.24 -26.31
N ILE A 698 -7.57 -18.53 -25.93
CA ILE A 698 -7.93 -18.26 -24.53
C ILE A 698 -9.38 -18.71 -24.33
N ARG A 699 -9.70 -19.30 -23.17
CA ARG A 699 -11.07 -19.64 -22.78
C ARG A 699 -11.30 -19.24 -21.33
N ILE A 700 -12.42 -18.58 -21.07
CA ILE A 700 -12.89 -18.24 -19.72
C ILE A 700 -14.31 -18.78 -19.52
N SER A 701 -14.49 -19.59 -18.47
CA SER A 701 -15.77 -20.21 -18.07
C SER A 701 -16.08 -19.88 -16.60
N ARG A 702 -17.37 -19.79 -16.22
CA ARG A 702 -17.81 -19.15 -14.96
C ARG A 702 -18.75 -19.94 -14.09
#